data_AF-A0AAE9MTY6-F1
#
_entry.id   AF-A0AAE9MTY6-F1
#
_cell.length_a   1.000
_cell.length_b   1.000
_cell.length_c   1.000
_cell.angle_alpha   90.00
_cell.angle_beta   90.00
_cell.angle_gamma   90.00
#
_symmetry.space_group_name_H-M   'P 1'
#
loop_
_entity.id
_entity.type
_entity.pdbx_description
1 polymer ?
#
loop_
_entity_poly.entity_id
_entity_poly.type
_entity_poly.pdbx_seq_one_letter_code
_entity_poly.pdbx_strand_id
1 'polypeptide(L)'
;MKRLLKILTAAVAVILLFTACQQFLEDPEDFLSYWASETFVKNHSIGSAHRPDGAGVPCVGSSAPVDITLSVHNPKGFSFVMPASSASAGIVEFKELSSQPEAGTDYELQQTGSGTLKLKYNPSLLQKYEQGSGSLNPTITLKAKDGRVFKQTYTFGIKSNTPPPKPEIIIAKTKITATEPKSYYVLCLKFDSYEMTKMAAMNSGTVPIHKDIEKITINDSSYTLLYNGNSDFQRPAGDSFIGSGEVEKLDSSSPDVPLASEKWVLYFKTEVQVESANSQTSYTITLRDEGGVVSDSVLAELKKKFKVEFDVQGGTPAPGTQYILNGDKVTKPSPDPERLGHIFGGWYTDTLYSTLWDFDTDTVTGDITLYAKWTEAKYTVTFSVAGGEGELKGTCNGQSQTVQNGSDEVSLTNVPHGAQVKFTATPTDPNQYKVGNWTCTPSTDFTGTSGSQTAALTVKADTTVTVQFVQLNALTIRELKIHGKDAKSGSVTLPYTVTQVTQSDITLEFSGHSGIPFTVTPTLPLNLTEGTSQNITINVAASPGDYPAWSKTVSITRSKNNVANLKSFNLNGETKTAPFDSEYTVASDTAEVKDFTFDTASTGATASVSPQGSVSIPVGTGRSFTITVKAQDGTQNTVTFTVKRQKYNISYRVDGGHGKIKADSGSEVVNGSKQVEYGENISFTATPDNGWEVDSWTGATANTPNTTATLFNVTGDKTVTVKFKPGTFNLTGGGSDAWKKLKEEAAKTEGSHTIVINGEITATGGDNAGEIKLGRTLTIKGSFSAVLNANGKSRVFNVKNDKTLILEDITIKNGKAQGGEPGGGAVVWGGSTLIMKGSSTITNCEADNGGGVYIDNGGTLIMKDSSTITNCEADDGGGVYVNGTFKMEGGAIVTPSTGGDENAKGKNDVDLENGKTVTVTGALSHRPAARITPYSYTDGRVLATGDAEKANFKVTPKNGNEYWRYNKKDGVIKFVPATLTVTFVELKCVEEKDIGPTAEYYWTMEVNGVMVDNQFDENNTCDLKNGQSYTINKSFTESFSFFPEDKKIPVNIEIYEEDNGPDDHIGTTKAKLSYQYNNDAWHWGYVANGHENGNQGLNGYKLITEGDEVEFTEQYRHDDGDTDVTIRISWKE
;
A
#
# COMPACT_ATOMS: atom_id res chain seq x y z
N MET A 1 87.66 -50.30 -25.06
CA MET A 1 86.30 -50.62 -25.59
C MET A 1 85.40 -51.37 -24.61
N LYS A 2 85.52 -52.70 -24.38
CA LYS A 2 84.47 -53.49 -23.67
C LYS A 2 84.01 -52.96 -22.28
N ARG A 3 84.87 -52.34 -21.46
CA ARG A 3 84.44 -51.65 -20.22
C ARG A 3 83.63 -50.37 -20.48
N LEU A 4 84.09 -49.52 -21.41
CA LEU A 4 83.42 -48.27 -21.79
C LEU A 4 82.01 -48.55 -22.36
N LEU A 5 81.88 -49.56 -23.21
CA LEU A 5 80.59 -49.95 -23.78
C LEU A 5 79.59 -50.37 -22.70
N LYS A 6 80.01 -51.19 -21.71
CA LYS A 6 79.14 -51.58 -20.58
C LYS A 6 78.69 -50.38 -19.75
N ILE A 7 79.54 -49.36 -19.56
CA ILE A 7 79.18 -48.13 -18.85
C ILE A 7 78.14 -47.33 -19.66
N LEU A 8 78.31 -47.20 -20.98
CA LEU A 8 77.27 -46.57 -21.82
C LEU A 8 75.95 -47.36 -21.81
N THR A 9 75.97 -48.69 -21.90
CA THR A 9 74.73 -49.49 -21.89
C THR A 9 74.00 -49.38 -20.54
N ALA A 10 74.74 -49.34 -19.43
CA ALA A 10 74.16 -49.11 -18.10
C ALA A 10 73.60 -47.69 -17.96
N ALA A 11 74.32 -46.66 -18.41
CA ALA A 11 73.85 -45.29 -18.40
C ALA A 11 72.58 -45.10 -19.25
N VAL A 12 72.54 -45.67 -20.46
CA VAL A 12 71.35 -45.63 -21.34
C VAL A 12 70.18 -46.41 -20.72
N ALA A 13 70.41 -47.55 -20.06
CA ALA A 13 69.34 -48.28 -19.37
C ALA A 13 68.78 -47.50 -18.16
N VAL A 14 69.63 -46.80 -17.40
CA VAL A 14 69.22 -45.93 -16.29
C VAL A 14 68.44 -44.71 -16.79
N ILE A 15 68.91 -44.05 -17.85
CA ILE A 15 68.21 -42.93 -18.50
C ILE A 15 66.84 -43.40 -19.03
N LEU A 16 66.77 -44.59 -19.64
CA LEU A 16 65.51 -45.15 -20.13
C LEU A 16 64.52 -45.47 -18.99
N LEU A 17 64.99 -45.92 -17.81
CA LEU A 17 64.14 -46.07 -16.63
C LEU A 17 63.56 -44.73 -16.16
N PHE A 18 64.36 -43.66 -16.15
CA PHE A 18 63.88 -42.32 -15.79
C PHE A 18 62.86 -41.79 -16.80
N THR A 19 63.06 -41.97 -18.10
CA THR A 19 62.09 -41.55 -19.14
C THR A 19 60.78 -42.35 -19.17
N ALA A 20 60.66 -43.43 -18.39
CA ALA A 20 59.44 -44.24 -18.30
C ALA A 20 58.63 -43.96 -17.02
N CYS A 21 59.12 -43.12 -16.11
CA CYS A 21 58.49 -42.83 -14.83
C CYS A 21 58.07 -41.36 -14.78
N GLN A 22 56.75 -41.09 -14.80
CA GLN A 22 56.17 -39.74 -14.92
C GLN A 22 56.70 -38.75 -13.86
N GLN A 23 56.94 -39.23 -12.63
CA GLN A 23 57.55 -38.49 -11.51
C GLN A 23 58.98 -37.92 -11.75
N PHE A 24 59.61 -38.24 -12.88
CA PHE A 24 60.94 -37.73 -13.28
C PHE A 24 60.92 -36.97 -14.63
N LEU A 25 59.71 -36.70 -15.16
CA LEU A 25 59.49 -35.89 -16.37
C LEU A 25 58.60 -34.67 -16.09
N GLU A 26 57.72 -34.76 -15.10
CA GLU A 26 57.03 -33.61 -14.50
C GLU A 26 57.97 -32.87 -13.53
N ASP A 27 57.72 -31.58 -13.31
CA ASP A 27 58.49 -30.79 -12.34
C ASP A 27 58.28 -31.37 -10.93
N PRO A 28 59.35 -31.66 -10.15
CA PRO A 28 59.23 -32.30 -8.86
C PRO A 28 58.48 -31.45 -7.82
N GLU A 29 58.52 -30.12 -7.89
CA GLU A 29 57.69 -29.28 -7.00
C GLU A 29 56.22 -29.33 -7.42
N ASP A 30 55.91 -29.37 -8.70
CA ASP A 30 54.52 -29.45 -9.20
C ASP A 30 53.90 -30.83 -8.90
N PHE A 31 54.68 -31.90 -9.01
CA PHE A 31 54.32 -33.27 -8.61
C PHE A 31 54.15 -33.38 -7.08
N LEU A 32 55.13 -32.96 -6.28
CA LEU A 32 55.01 -33.02 -4.81
C LEU A 32 53.87 -32.15 -4.28
N SER A 33 53.66 -30.96 -4.84
CA SER A 33 52.52 -30.11 -4.46
C SER A 33 51.17 -30.64 -5.00
N TYR A 34 51.13 -31.44 -6.06
CA TYR A 34 49.90 -32.17 -6.46
C TYR A 34 49.51 -33.23 -5.41
N TRP A 35 50.48 -33.94 -4.85
CA TRP A 35 50.24 -34.97 -3.82
C TRP A 35 50.03 -34.39 -2.41
N ALA A 36 50.66 -33.26 -2.09
CA ALA A 36 50.51 -32.56 -0.81
C ALA A 36 49.30 -31.58 -0.77
N SER A 37 48.70 -31.24 -1.92
CA SER A 37 47.53 -30.34 -1.98
C SER A 37 46.31 -30.95 -1.28
N GLU A 38 45.87 -30.30 -0.20
CA GLU A 38 44.55 -30.55 0.38
C GLU A 38 43.42 -29.96 -0.46
N THR A 39 42.17 -30.33 -0.16
CA THR A 39 40.97 -29.84 -0.85
C THR A 39 39.74 -30.02 0.02
N PHE A 40 38.95 -28.95 0.14
CA PHE A 40 37.85 -28.83 1.10
C PHE A 40 36.77 -27.86 0.58
N VAL A 41 35.54 -28.00 1.08
CA VAL A 41 34.46 -27.02 0.82
C VAL A 41 34.69 -25.80 1.73
N LYS A 42 34.72 -24.60 1.15
CA LYS A 42 34.90 -23.33 1.85
C LYS A 42 33.59 -22.85 2.49
N ASN A 43 32.52 -22.84 1.70
CA ASN A 43 31.21 -22.31 2.07
C ASN A 43 30.11 -22.91 1.16
N HIS A 44 28.87 -22.52 1.44
CA HIS A 44 27.69 -22.91 0.69
C HIS A 44 26.75 -21.72 0.45
N SER A 45 25.87 -21.83 -0.54
CA SER A 45 24.72 -20.94 -0.74
C SER A 45 23.50 -21.75 -1.19
N ILE A 46 22.33 -21.43 -0.64
CA ILE A 46 21.06 -22.09 -0.97
C ILE A 46 20.38 -21.27 -2.07
N GLY A 47 20.17 -21.88 -3.24
CA GLY A 47 19.63 -21.22 -4.44
C GLY A 47 18.10 -21.10 -4.47
N SER A 48 17.41 -21.70 -3.51
CA SER A 48 15.98 -21.49 -3.26
C SER A 48 15.79 -20.44 -2.16
N ALA A 49 14.63 -19.76 -2.17
CA ALA A 49 14.25 -18.95 -1.02
C ALA A 49 14.10 -19.82 0.23
N HIS A 50 14.59 -19.30 1.34
CA HIS A 50 14.65 -19.96 2.63
C HIS A 50 14.43 -18.93 3.74
N ARG A 51 14.07 -19.40 4.93
CA ARG A 51 13.90 -18.56 6.12
C ARG A 51 14.55 -19.23 7.32
N PRO A 52 15.15 -18.49 8.27
CA PRO A 52 15.60 -19.08 9.52
C PRO A 52 14.42 -19.64 10.33
N ASP A 53 14.64 -20.80 10.96
CA ASP A 53 13.79 -21.31 12.03
C ASP A 53 14.04 -20.56 13.36
N GLY A 54 13.39 -20.98 14.44
CA GLY A 54 13.58 -20.40 15.78
C GLY A 54 15.01 -20.49 16.34
N ALA A 55 15.89 -21.32 15.75
CA ALA A 55 17.30 -21.46 16.10
C ALA A 55 18.26 -20.85 15.06
N GLY A 56 17.73 -20.22 14.00
CA GLY A 56 18.53 -19.61 12.92
C GLY A 56 18.89 -20.55 11.77
N VAL A 57 18.38 -21.79 11.75
CA VAL A 57 18.69 -22.77 10.69
C VAL A 57 17.87 -22.47 9.43
N PRO A 58 18.48 -22.39 8.23
CA PRO A 58 17.75 -22.21 6.98
C PRO A 58 16.74 -23.32 6.69
N CYS A 59 15.46 -22.96 6.68
CA CYS A 59 14.34 -23.77 6.23
C CYS A 59 13.98 -23.47 4.78
N VAL A 60 13.91 -24.51 3.95
CA VAL A 60 13.46 -24.46 2.54
C VAL A 60 12.09 -25.11 2.39
N GLY A 61 11.29 -24.68 1.40
CA GLY A 61 9.98 -25.28 1.14
C GLY A 61 10.06 -26.56 0.29
N SER A 62 9.19 -27.53 0.55
CA SER A 62 9.31 -28.89 0.02
C SER A 62 8.73 -29.12 -1.39
N SER A 63 8.11 -28.11 -2.00
CA SER A 63 7.35 -28.27 -3.26
C SER A 63 8.22 -28.28 -4.53
N ALA A 64 9.49 -27.87 -4.45
CA ALA A 64 10.41 -27.76 -5.57
C ALA A 64 11.80 -28.33 -5.22
N PRO A 65 12.61 -28.77 -6.19
CA PRO A 65 13.98 -29.18 -5.91
C PRO A 65 14.81 -28.00 -5.39
N VAL A 66 15.63 -28.26 -4.39
CA VAL A 66 16.47 -27.25 -3.72
C VAL A 66 17.91 -27.43 -4.16
N ASP A 67 18.42 -26.48 -4.93
CA ASP A 67 19.80 -26.45 -5.39
C ASP A 67 20.70 -25.70 -4.40
N ILE A 68 21.74 -26.37 -3.90
CA ILE A 68 22.72 -25.82 -2.95
C ILE A 68 24.08 -25.80 -3.67
N THR A 69 24.67 -24.62 -3.80
CA THR A 69 25.98 -24.44 -4.44
C THR A 69 27.07 -24.45 -3.38
N LEU A 70 28.13 -25.23 -3.58
CA LEU A 70 29.24 -25.41 -2.65
C LEU A 70 30.53 -24.89 -3.30
N SER A 71 31.18 -23.91 -2.68
CA SER A 71 32.46 -23.37 -3.16
C SER A 71 33.61 -24.22 -2.63
N VAL A 72 34.49 -24.72 -3.49
CA VAL A 72 35.56 -25.66 -3.12
C VAL A 72 36.93 -25.02 -3.29
N HIS A 73 37.79 -25.16 -2.29
CA HIS A 73 39.23 -24.91 -2.44
C HIS A 73 39.85 -26.14 -3.12
N ASN A 74 40.07 -26.06 -4.44
CA ASN A 74 40.60 -27.14 -5.27
C ASN A 74 41.74 -26.62 -6.18
N PRO A 75 42.92 -26.29 -5.61
CA PRO A 75 43.96 -25.53 -6.32
C PRO A 75 44.66 -26.34 -7.43
N LYS A 76 44.58 -27.67 -7.38
CA LYS A 76 45.12 -28.59 -8.41
C LYS A 76 44.02 -29.21 -9.29
N GLY A 77 42.79 -28.69 -9.24
CA GLY A 77 41.73 -28.99 -10.22
C GLY A 77 41.22 -30.44 -10.20
N PHE A 78 41.29 -31.13 -9.05
CA PHE A 78 40.88 -32.53 -8.91
C PHE A 78 39.43 -32.78 -9.36
N SER A 79 39.22 -33.89 -10.07
CA SER A 79 37.89 -34.45 -10.32
C SER A 79 37.50 -35.36 -9.16
N PHE A 80 36.33 -35.14 -8.57
CA PHE A 80 35.85 -35.92 -7.43
C PHE A 80 34.97 -37.11 -7.85
N VAL A 81 34.90 -38.11 -6.97
CA VAL A 81 33.90 -39.18 -7.02
C VAL A 81 32.55 -38.58 -6.59
N MET A 82 31.51 -38.79 -7.41
CA MET A 82 30.14 -38.44 -7.04
C MET A 82 29.46 -39.68 -6.40
N PRO A 83 28.56 -39.51 -5.42
CA PRO A 83 27.79 -40.61 -4.85
C PRO A 83 26.77 -41.14 -5.86
N ALA A 84 26.48 -42.45 -5.79
CA ALA A 84 25.47 -43.12 -6.60
C ALA A 84 24.68 -44.12 -5.73
N SER A 85 23.44 -44.45 -6.12
CA SER A 85 22.52 -45.31 -5.37
C SER A 85 23.11 -46.67 -4.99
N SER A 86 23.95 -47.26 -5.83
CA SER A 86 24.61 -48.55 -5.57
C SER A 86 25.79 -48.48 -4.60
N ALA A 87 26.30 -47.29 -4.27
CA ALA A 87 27.41 -47.11 -3.33
C ALA A 87 27.48 -45.66 -2.77
N SER A 88 26.88 -45.42 -1.61
CA SER A 88 27.12 -44.21 -0.82
C SER A 88 28.51 -44.26 -0.19
N ALA A 89 29.54 -43.90 -0.95
CA ALA A 89 30.95 -44.06 -0.58
C ALA A 89 31.47 -43.12 0.52
N GLY A 90 30.64 -42.76 1.52
CA GLY A 90 30.96 -41.80 2.59
C GLY A 90 31.36 -40.43 2.05
N ILE A 91 30.56 -39.91 1.10
CA ILE A 91 30.77 -38.61 0.42
C ILE A 91 29.77 -37.56 0.93
N VAL A 92 28.53 -37.98 1.22
CA VAL A 92 27.48 -37.16 1.86
C VAL A 92 26.80 -38.04 2.91
N GLU A 93 26.81 -37.60 4.17
CA GLU A 93 26.29 -38.34 5.33
C GLU A 93 25.33 -37.47 6.13
N PHE A 94 24.10 -37.93 6.38
CA PHE A 94 23.08 -37.20 7.13
C PHE A 94 22.97 -37.75 8.55
N LYS A 95 23.94 -37.39 9.40
CA LYS A 95 24.18 -38.04 10.71
C LYS A 95 23.05 -37.85 11.74
N GLU A 96 22.17 -36.89 11.52
CA GLU A 96 21.01 -36.60 12.37
C GLU A 96 19.74 -37.37 11.94
N LEU A 97 19.80 -38.12 10.82
CA LEU A 97 18.65 -38.87 10.29
C LEU A 97 18.75 -40.36 10.64
N SER A 98 17.63 -40.95 11.07
CA SER A 98 17.54 -42.39 11.39
C SER A 98 17.67 -43.31 10.17
N SER A 99 17.49 -42.76 8.96
CA SER A 99 17.70 -43.45 7.68
C SER A 99 18.41 -42.51 6.71
N GLN A 100 19.54 -42.97 6.19
CA GLN A 100 20.37 -42.23 5.24
C GLN A 100 19.61 -42.04 3.90
N PRO A 101 19.46 -40.79 3.40
CA PRO A 101 18.89 -40.49 2.08
C PRO A 101 19.62 -41.19 0.92
N GLU A 102 18.89 -41.54 -0.15
CA GLU A 102 19.46 -42.24 -1.32
C GLU A 102 20.00 -41.27 -2.39
N ALA A 103 21.26 -41.48 -2.81
CA ALA A 103 21.89 -40.72 -3.89
C ALA A 103 21.30 -41.06 -5.27
N GLY A 104 20.83 -40.04 -5.99
CA GLY A 104 20.12 -40.14 -7.27
C GLY A 104 18.59 -40.13 -7.13
N THR A 105 18.05 -40.35 -5.93
CA THR A 105 16.60 -40.37 -5.67
C THR A 105 16.20 -39.25 -4.71
N ASP A 106 16.80 -39.19 -3.53
CA ASP A 106 16.54 -38.14 -2.54
C ASP A 106 17.42 -36.91 -2.72
N TYR A 107 18.68 -37.10 -3.11
CA TYR A 107 19.60 -36.01 -3.44
C TYR A 107 20.54 -36.36 -4.58
N GLU A 108 21.08 -35.35 -5.25
CA GLU A 108 22.15 -35.48 -6.24
C GLU A 108 23.33 -34.59 -5.83
N LEU A 109 24.57 -35.07 -5.96
CA LEU A 109 25.77 -34.24 -5.89
C LEU A 109 26.47 -34.30 -7.25
N GLN A 110 26.76 -33.13 -7.83
CA GLN A 110 27.39 -32.98 -9.13
C GLN A 110 28.57 -32.00 -9.06
N GLN A 111 29.67 -32.28 -9.75
CA GLN A 111 30.77 -31.32 -9.93
C GLN A 111 30.52 -30.49 -11.18
N THR A 112 30.18 -29.21 -10.99
CA THR A 112 29.84 -28.26 -12.07
C THR A 112 31.03 -27.42 -12.53
N GLY A 113 32.10 -27.36 -11.73
CA GLY A 113 33.38 -26.75 -12.08
C GLY A 113 34.52 -27.31 -11.22
N SER A 114 35.76 -26.89 -11.48
CA SER A 114 36.92 -27.29 -10.65
C SER A 114 36.72 -26.88 -9.18
N GLY A 115 36.35 -25.61 -8.95
CA GLY A 115 36.06 -25.04 -7.63
C GLY A 115 34.59 -25.06 -7.20
N THR A 116 33.71 -25.83 -7.85
CA THR A 116 32.25 -25.78 -7.58
C THR A 116 31.59 -27.15 -7.61
N LEU A 117 30.86 -27.47 -6.54
CA LEU A 117 29.89 -28.57 -6.51
C LEU A 117 28.47 -28.03 -6.40
N LYS A 118 27.51 -28.83 -6.85
CA LYS A 118 26.08 -28.58 -6.73
C LYS A 118 25.44 -29.77 -6.03
N LEU A 119 24.92 -29.55 -4.82
CA LEU A 119 24.13 -30.51 -4.05
C LEU A 119 22.66 -30.16 -4.20
N LYS A 120 21.87 -31.01 -4.84
CA LYS A 120 20.45 -30.82 -5.08
C LYS A 120 19.65 -31.76 -4.20
N TYR A 121 18.69 -31.24 -3.43
CA TYR A 121 17.68 -32.05 -2.75
C TYR A 121 16.42 -32.14 -3.61
N ASN A 122 15.88 -33.35 -3.76
CA ASN A 122 14.64 -33.57 -4.51
C ASN A 122 13.41 -33.38 -3.61
N PRO A 123 12.24 -33.00 -4.16
CA PRO A 123 11.01 -32.81 -3.38
C PRO A 123 10.62 -34.01 -2.51
N SER A 124 10.96 -35.23 -2.92
CA SER A 124 10.74 -36.46 -2.15
C SER A 124 11.54 -36.52 -0.85
N LEU A 125 12.74 -35.94 -0.79
CA LEU A 125 13.52 -35.83 0.44
C LEU A 125 12.96 -34.75 1.34
N LEU A 126 12.66 -33.59 0.77
CA LEU A 126 12.13 -32.45 1.51
C LEU A 126 10.78 -32.79 2.16
N GLN A 127 9.86 -33.38 1.39
CA GLN A 127 8.53 -33.77 1.88
C GLN A 127 8.55 -34.85 2.97
N LYS A 128 9.57 -35.73 3.02
CA LYS A 128 9.73 -36.71 4.12
C LYS A 128 9.93 -36.03 5.48
N TYR A 129 10.57 -34.86 5.48
CA TYR A 129 11.09 -34.14 6.64
C TYR A 129 10.57 -32.69 6.74
N GLU A 130 9.40 -32.43 6.17
CA GLU A 130 8.72 -31.13 6.23
C GLU A 130 8.33 -30.76 7.68
N GLN A 131 7.88 -29.53 7.93
CA GLN A 131 7.52 -29.03 9.28
C GLN A 131 8.73 -29.02 10.23
N GLY A 132 9.94 -28.91 9.69
CA GLY A 132 11.19 -28.98 10.43
C GLY A 132 11.46 -30.33 11.11
N SER A 133 10.70 -31.38 10.76
CA SER A 133 10.66 -32.66 11.49
C SER A 133 11.95 -33.50 11.46
N GLY A 134 12.94 -33.09 10.68
CA GLY A 134 14.31 -33.59 10.77
C GLY A 134 15.34 -32.61 10.20
N SER A 135 16.53 -32.59 10.80
CA SER A 135 17.69 -31.88 10.24
C SER A 135 18.15 -32.55 8.95
N LEU A 136 18.14 -31.82 7.83
CA LEU A 136 18.69 -32.28 6.55
C LEU A 136 20.19 -31.95 6.42
N ASN A 137 20.90 -31.82 7.54
CA ASN A 137 22.28 -31.38 7.62
C ASN A 137 23.24 -32.41 6.98
N PRO A 138 23.95 -32.10 5.88
CA PRO A 138 24.87 -33.03 5.24
C PRO A 138 26.30 -32.83 5.75
N THR A 139 26.95 -33.87 6.30
CA THR A 139 28.42 -33.89 6.31
C THR A 139 28.93 -34.31 4.95
N ILE A 140 29.77 -33.48 4.32
CA ILE A 140 30.36 -33.71 3.00
C ILE A 140 31.85 -34.01 3.13
N THR A 141 32.28 -35.11 2.53
CA THR A 141 33.68 -35.59 2.53
C THR A 141 34.17 -35.72 1.09
N LEU A 142 35.16 -34.93 0.69
CA LEU A 142 35.66 -34.93 -0.69
C LEU A 142 36.59 -36.13 -0.95
N LYS A 143 36.40 -36.79 -2.10
CA LYS A 143 37.20 -37.95 -2.54
C LYS A 143 37.57 -37.77 -4.01
N ALA A 144 38.85 -37.80 -4.34
CA ALA A 144 39.34 -37.66 -5.71
C ALA A 144 39.18 -38.97 -6.49
N LYS A 145 39.03 -38.89 -7.82
CA LYS A 145 38.93 -40.09 -8.69
C LYS A 145 40.22 -40.93 -8.75
N ASP A 146 41.35 -40.40 -8.28
CA ASP A 146 42.60 -41.14 -8.06
C ASP A 146 42.60 -42.01 -6.78
N GLY A 147 41.53 -41.94 -5.97
CA GLY A 147 41.35 -42.73 -4.76
C GLY A 147 41.68 -42.00 -3.45
N ARG A 148 42.25 -40.80 -3.50
CA ARG A 148 42.50 -40.00 -2.28
C ARG A 148 41.22 -39.55 -1.59
N VAL A 149 41.26 -39.53 -0.26
CA VAL A 149 40.19 -38.99 0.61
C VAL A 149 40.75 -37.79 1.35
N PHE A 150 40.09 -36.64 1.23
CA PHE A 150 40.45 -35.45 2.00
C PHE A 150 39.78 -35.51 3.38
N LYS A 151 40.56 -35.27 4.44
CA LYS A 151 40.10 -35.43 5.83
C LYS A 151 39.18 -34.31 6.31
N GLN A 152 39.25 -33.14 5.69
CA GLN A 152 38.40 -32.00 6.03
C GLN A 152 36.96 -32.27 5.56
N THR A 153 36.04 -32.43 6.52
CA THR A 153 34.61 -32.60 6.24
C THR A 153 33.85 -31.30 6.47
N TYR A 154 32.94 -30.94 5.58
CA TYR A 154 32.12 -29.72 5.69
C TYR A 154 30.68 -30.08 6.04
N THR A 155 30.10 -29.46 7.07
CA THR A 155 28.71 -29.67 7.49
C THR A 155 28.02 -28.31 7.62
N PHE A 156 26.74 -28.22 7.23
CA PHE A 156 25.96 -26.99 7.34
C PHE A 156 24.50 -27.31 7.73
N GLY A 157 23.83 -26.31 8.32
CA GLY A 157 22.44 -26.42 8.76
C GLY A 157 21.46 -26.21 7.63
N ILE A 158 20.50 -27.13 7.45
CA ILE A 158 19.34 -26.96 6.56
C ILE A 158 18.19 -27.88 6.99
N LYS A 159 16.95 -27.41 6.87
CA LYS A 159 15.72 -28.18 7.14
C LYS A 159 14.72 -28.01 6.00
N SER A 160 13.77 -28.95 5.84
CA SER A 160 12.54 -28.65 5.10
C SER A 160 11.53 -28.05 6.08
N ASN A 161 11.13 -26.81 5.84
CA ASN A 161 9.90 -26.26 6.39
C ASN A 161 9.40 -25.16 5.45
N THR A 162 8.28 -25.40 4.75
CA THR A 162 7.65 -24.38 3.89
C THR A 162 7.03 -23.28 4.77
N PRO A 163 7.50 -22.01 4.68
CA PRO A 163 7.01 -20.93 5.52
C PRO A 163 5.48 -20.76 5.45
N PRO A 164 4.80 -20.47 6.58
CA PRO A 164 3.36 -20.25 6.59
C PRO A 164 2.90 -19.17 5.59
N PRO A 165 1.74 -19.34 4.94
CA PRO A 165 1.23 -18.39 3.96
C PRO A 165 0.81 -17.09 4.63
N LYS A 166 0.87 -15.99 3.88
CA LYS A 166 0.41 -14.68 4.34
C LYS A 166 -1.09 -14.47 4.06
N PRO A 167 -1.82 -13.70 4.89
CA PRO A 167 -3.22 -13.42 4.65
C PRO A 167 -3.45 -12.36 3.57
N GLU A 168 -4.54 -12.51 2.82
CA GLU A 168 -5.31 -11.40 2.28
C GLU A 168 -6.08 -10.72 3.43
N ILE A 169 -6.19 -9.38 3.38
CA ILE A 169 -6.90 -8.59 4.41
C ILE A 169 -8.13 -7.94 3.80
N ILE A 170 -9.30 -8.24 4.37
CA ILE A 170 -10.54 -7.50 4.11
C ILE A 170 -10.91 -6.74 5.39
N ILE A 171 -11.13 -5.42 5.28
CA ILE A 171 -11.54 -4.57 6.40
C ILE A 171 -13.07 -4.61 6.51
N ALA A 172 -13.57 -5.00 7.67
CA ALA A 172 -14.99 -5.15 7.99
C ALA A 172 -15.32 -4.46 9.33
N LYS A 173 -16.52 -4.67 9.86
CA LYS A 173 -16.92 -4.17 11.19
C LYS A 173 -17.73 -5.16 12.01
N THR A 174 -17.75 -4.99 13.33
CA THR A 174 -18.66 -5.75 14.21
C THR A 174 -20.10 -5.32 14.01
N LYS A 175 -21.03 -6.29 14.07
CA LYS A 175 -22.48 -6.04 14.06
C LYS A 175 -22.91 -5.31 15.33
N ILE A 176 -23.83 -4.37 15.16
CA ILE A 176 -24.50 -3.70 16.28
C ILE A 176 -25.48 -4.67 16.93
N THR A 177 -25.45 -4.78 18.25
CA THR A 177 -26.38 -5.61 19.05
C THR A 177 -27.02 -4.80 20.16
N ALA A 178 -28.09 -5.32 20.77
CA ALA A 178 -28.73 -4.68 21.92
C ALA A 178 -27.84 -4.59 23.18
N THR A 179 -26.76 -5.39 23.23
CA THR A 179 -25.76 -5.44 24.31
C THR A 179 -24.47 -4.69 23.98
N GLU A 180 -24.07 -4.63 22.70
CA GLU A 180 -22.95 -3.84 22.20
C GLU A 180 -23.45 -2.90 21.09
N PRO A 181 -23.87 -1.66 21.41
CA PRO A 181 -24.48 -0.73 20.47
C PRO A 181 -23.47 0.03 19.60
N LYS A 182 -22.26 -0.53 19.39
CA LYS A 182 -21.13 0.11 18.71
C LYS A 182 -20.46 -0.85 17.74
N SER A 183 -20.16 -0.37 16.53
CA SER A 183 -19.30 -1.10 15.59
C SER A 183 -17.82 -0.77 15.79
N TYR A 184 -16.99 -1.80 15.87
CA TYR A 184 -15.53 -1.73 15.87
C TYR A 184 -14.98 -2.27 14.55
N TYR A 185 -13.81 -1.80 14.12
CA TYR A 185 -13.14 -2.32 12.92
C TYR A 185 -12.70 -3.76 13.13
N VAL A 186 -12.88 -4.59 12.09
CA VAL A 186 -12.49 -6.00 12.07
C VAL A 186 -11.54 -6.24 10.91
N LEU A 187 -10.42 -6.93 11.17
CA LEU A 187 -9.54 -7.43 10.13
C LEU A 187 -9.93 -8.88 9.82
N CYS A 188 -10.51 -9.11 8.65
CA CYS A 188 -10.77 -10.45 8.12
C CYS A 188 -9.48 -10.95 7.46
N LEU A 189 -8.77 -11.85 8.13
CA LEU A 189 -7.49 -12.41 7.72
C LEU A 189 -7.77 -13.71 6.97
N LYS A 190 -7.77 -13.66 5.64
CA LYS A 190 -8.12 -14.77 4.75
C LYS A 190 -6.86 -15.40 4.17
N PHE A 191 -6.70 -16.70 4.35
CA PHE A 191 -5.56 -17.46 3.85
C PHE A 191 -5.97 -18.31 2.64
N ASP A 192 -5.04 -18.56 1.72
CA ASP A 192 -5.35 -19.33 0.52
C ASP A 192 -5.68 -20.79 0.87
N SER A 193 -6.91 -21.23 0.51
CA SER A 193 -7.40 -22.56 0.89
C SER A 193 -6.73 -23.70 0.12
N TYR A 194 -6.06 -23.45 -1.00
CA TYR A 194 -5.31 -24.48 -1.73
C TYR A 194 -3.96 -24.72 -1.05
N GLU A 195 -3.21 -23.67 -0.72
CA GLU A 195 -1.96 -23.79 0.03
C GLU A 195 -2.20 -24.33 1.46
N MET A 196 -3.25 -23.87 2.16
CA MET A 196 -3.60 -24.36 3.51
C MET A 196 -4.06 -25.83 3.57
N THR A 197 -4.43 -26.44 2.44
CA THR A 197 -4.82 -27.87 2.34
C THR A 197 -3.83 -28.73 1.55
N LYS A 198 -2.72 -28.14 1.12
CA LYS A 198 -1.63 -28.78 0.39
C LYS A 198 -0.95 -29.83 1.26
N MET A 199 -0.81 -31.06 0.75
CA MET A 199 -0.32 -32.21 1.53
C MET A 199 1.13 -32.57 1.18
N ALA A 200 1.94 -32.93 2.18
CA ALA A 200 3.27 -33.54 2.02
C ALA A 200 3.27 -35.01 2.46
N ALA A 201 4.09 -35.83 1.81
CA ALA A 201 4.30 -37.24 2.16
C ALA A 201 5.43 -37.40 3.19
N MET A 202 5.16 -37.00 4.43
CA MET A 202 6.10 -37.08 5.55
C MET A 202 6.32 -38.52 6.04
N ASN A 203 7.42 -38.75 6.76
CA ASN A 203 7.70 -40.06 7.39
C ASN A 203 6.61 -40.51 8.37
N SER A 204 5.85 -39.56 8.96
CA SER A 204 4.68 -39.79 9.80
C SER A 204 3.38 -40.09 9.03
N GLY A 205 3.43 -40.18 7.71
CA GLY A 205 2.27 -40.27 6.81
C GLY A 205 1.91 -38.94 6.15
N THR A 206 0.91 -38.96 5.28
CA THR A 206 0.50 -37.80 4.48
C THR A 206 -0.26 -36.78 5.33
N VAL A 207 0.30 -35.58 5.52
CA VAL A 207 -0.28 -34.50 6.35
C VAL A 207 -0.27 -33.15 5.60
N PRO A 208 -1.10 -32.16 5.98
CA PRO A 208 -1.03 -30.82 5.41
C PRO A 208 0.30 -30.14 5.78
N ILE A 209 0.88 -29.41 4.81
CA ILE A 209 2.19 -28.76 4.94
C ILE A 209 2.21 -27.74 6.08
N HIS A 210 1.11 -27.02 6.33
CA HIS A 210 1.01 -25.96 7.34
C HIS A 210 0.22 -26.38 8.60
N LYS A 211 0.18 -27.68 8.90
CA LYS A 211 -0.48 -28.24 10.10
C LYS A 211 0.20 -27.79 11.41
N ASP A 212 1.46 -27.41 11.32
CA ASP A 212 2.39 -26.96 12.35
C ASP A 212 2.31 -25.45 12.66
N ILE A 213 1.40 -24.69 12.03
CA ILE A 213 1.09 -23.31 12.44
C ILE A 213 0.70 -23.30 13.92
N GLU A 214 1.39 -22.48 14.72
CA GLU A 214 1.30 -22.45 16.17
C GLU A 214 0.88 -21.07 16.71
N LYS A 215 1.25 -19.99 16.01
CA LYS A 215 0.95 -18.61 16.43
C LYS A 215 0.58 -17.69 15.26
N ILE A 216 -0.27 -16.72 15.55
CA ILE A 216 -0.46 -15.50 14.76
C ILE A 216 0.00 -14.30 15.58
N THR A 217 0.75 -13.38 14.97
CA THR A 217 1.19 -12.13 15.63
C THR A 217 0.58 -10.94 14.91
N ILE A 218 0.00 -10.01 15.68
CA ILE A 218 -0.64 -8.80 15.20
C ILE A 218 -0.14 -7.64 16.07
N ASN A 219 0.61 -6.69 15.49
CA ASN A 219 1.30 -5.62 16.22
C ASN A 219 2.01 -6.13 17.48
N ASP A 220 3.00 -7.01 17.25
CA ASP A 220 3.86 -7.65 18.26
C ASP A 220 3.15 -8.50 19.32
N SER A 221 1.81 -8.53 19.31
CA SER A 221 0.98 -9.36 20.18
C SER A 221 0.77 -10.73 19.53
N SER A 222 1.38 -11.78 20.08
CA SER A 222 1.23 -13.15 19.60
C SER A 222 0.08 -13.90 20.29
N TYR A 223 -0.75 -14.58 19.49
CA TYR A 223 -1.87 -15.40 19.92
C TYR A 223 -1.67 -16.84 19.44
N THR A 224 -1.96 -17.82 20.29
CA THR A 224 -1.93 -19.24 19.90
C THR A 224 -3.00 -19.53 18.86
N LEU A 225 -2.61 -20.16 17.76
CA LEU A 225 -3.46 -20.53 16.64
C LEU A 225 -3.22 -22.01 16.34
N LEU A 226 -4.28 -22.83 16.30
CA LEU A 226 -4.15 -24.28 16.12
C LEU A 226 -4.84 -24.75 14.83
N TYR A 227 -4.28 -25.76 14.19
CA TYR A 227 -4.78 -26.31 12.93
C TYR A 227 -5.86 -27.39 13.17
N ASN A 228 -7.11 -27.13 12.77
CA ASN A 228 -8.26 -27.99 13.08
C ASN A 228 -8.54 -29.04 11.99
N GLY A 229 -7.86 -30.18 12.08
CA GLY A 229 -8.29 -31.44 11.45
C GLY A 229 -8.44 -31.38 9.93
N ASN A 230 -7.56 -30.65 9.24
CA ASN A 230 -7.58 -30.41 7.79
C ASN A 230 -8.83 -29.67 7.28
N SER A 231 -9.56 -28.98 8.17
CA SER A 231 -10.86 -28.37 7.85
C SER A 231 -10.90 -26.85 7.99
N ASP A 232 -10.16 -26.29 8.95
CA ASP A 232 -10.10 -24.85 9.24
C ASP A 232 -8.99 -24.55 10.29
N PHE A 233 -8.85 -23.29 10.68
CA PHE A 233 -8.23 -22.97 11.96
C PHE A 233 -9.18 -23.24 13.14
N GLN A 234 -8.62 -23.60 14.30
CA GLN A 234 -9.28 -23.38 15.58
C GLN A 234 -9.08 -21.92 15.97
N ARG A 235 -10.18 -21.18 16.18
CA ARG A 235 -10.15 -19.76 16.59
C ARG A 235 -9.31 -19.60 17.88
N PRO A 236 -8.38 -18.62 17.94
CA PRO A 236 -7.66 -18.30 19.16
C PRO A 236 -8.59 -18.01 20.35
N ALA A 237 -8.08 -18.23 21.57
CA ALA A 237 -8.81 -17.90 22.80
C ALA A 237 -8.64 -16.41 23.15
N GLY A 238 -9.74 -15.77 23.59
CA GLY A 238 -9.80 -14.35 23.94
C GLY A 238 -10.77 -13.55 23.06
N ASP A 239 -11.17 -12.38 23.53
CA ASP A 239 -12.26 -11.59 22.92
C ASP A 239 -11.85 -10.87 21.62
N SER A 240 -10.55 -10.77 21.34
CA SER A 240 -9.99 -10.17 20.11
C SER A 240 -10.24 -10.99 18.86
N PHE A 241 -10.61 -12.28 18.96
CA PHE A 241 -10.97 -13.11 17.81
C PHE A 241 -12.44 -13.54 17.87
N ILE A 242 -13.24 -12.95 16.98
CA ILE A 242 -14.69 -13.14 16.91
C ILE A 242 -15.09 -14.13 15.81
N GLY A 243 -16.37 -14.51 15.76
CA GLY A 243 -16.93 -15.38 14.73
C GLY A 243 -17.44 -14.60 13.52
N SER A 244 -17.44 -15.23 12.34
CA SER A 244 -18.01 -14.67 11.10
C SER A 244 -19.46 -14.19 11.25
N GLY A 245 -20.25 -14.87 12.10
CA GLY A 245 -21.62 -14.48 12.45
C GLY A 245 -21.72 -13.10 13.12
N GLU A 246 -20.65 -12.59 13.72
CA GLU A 246 -20.58 -11.32 14.46
C GLU A 246 -20.08 -10.15 13.59
N VAL A 247 -19.68 -10.43 12.34
CA VAL A 247 -19.05 -9.48 11.41
C VAL A 247 -19.99 -9.10 10.27
N GLU A 248 -19.96 -7.83 9.87
CA GLU A 248 -20.66 -7.31 8.69
C GLU A 248 -19.76 -6.37 7.87
N LYS A 249 -20.23 -6.08 6.64
CA LYS A 249 -19.52 -5.23 5.69
C LYS A 249 -19.36 -3.81 6.25
N LEU A 250 -18.18 -3.22 6.11
CA LEU A 250 -17.87 -1.89 6.64
C LEU A 250 -18.82 -0.81 6.10
N ASP A 251 -18.99 -0.78 4.78
CA ASP A 251 -19.92 0.06 4.02
C ASP A 251 -20.27 -0.62 2.69
N SER A 252 -21.17 -0.04 1.88
CA SER A 252 -21.58 -0.62 0.60
C SER A 252 -20.46 -0.72 -0.45
N SER A 253 -19.49 0.19 -0.39
CA SER A 253 -18.36 0.33 -1.33
C SER A 253 -17.17 -0.59 -1.04
N SER A 254 -17.08 -1.12 0.18
CA SER A 254 -16.02 -2.04 0.62
C SER A 254 -16.05 -3.37 -0.14
N PRO A 255 -15.01 -4.22 -0.01
CA PRO A 255 -15.10 -5.64 -0.38
C PRO A 255 -16.16 -6.35 0.47
N ASP A 256 -16.74 -7.43 -0.06
CA ASP A 256 -17.66 -8.26 0.72
C ASP A 256 -16.89 -9.08 1.78
N VAL A 257 -17.52 -9.27 2.95
CA VAL A 257 -16.94 -10.09 4.03
C VAL A 257 -16.92 -11.56 3.59
N PRO A 258 -15.82 -12.32 3.83
CA PRO A 258 -15.79 -13.75 3.53
C PRO A 258 -16.98 -14.49 4.13
N LEU A 259 -17.55 -15.41 3.36
CA LEU A 259 -18.75 -16.14 3.74
C LEU A 259 -18.46 -17.00 4.99
N ALA A 260 -19.47 -17.18 5.84
CA ALA A 260 -19.34 -18.04 7.03
C ALA A 260 -19.09 -19.54 6.70
N SER A 261 -19.15 -19.93 5.42
CA SER A 261 -18.78 -21.23 4.88
C SER A 261 -17.37 -21.29 4.29
N GLU A 262 -16.70 -20.16 4.07
CA GLU A 262 -15.29 -20.13 3.65
C GLU A 262 -14.38 -20.63 4.78
N LYS A 263 -13.21 -21.13 4.39
CA LYS A 263 -12.23 -21.77 5.26
C LYS A 263 -10.94 -20.99 5.32
N TRP A 264 -10.22 -21.14 6.44
CA TRP A 264 -8.96 -20.44 6.70
C TRP A 264 -9.15 -18.92 6.78
N VAL A 265 -10.19 -18.48 7.51
CA VAL A 265 -10.48 -17.07 7.76
C VAL A 265 -10.55 -16.80 9.26
N LEU A 266 -9.73 -15.86 9.74
CA LEU A 266 -9.79 -15.34 11.11
C LEU A 266 -10.37 -13.93 11.11
N TYR A 267 -11.13 -13.59 12.15
CA TYR A 267 -11.80 -12.28 12.28
C TYR A 267 -11.28 -11.60 13.54
N PHE A 268 -10.31 -10.69 13.37
CA PHE A 268 -9.68 -9.97 14.48
C PHE A 268 -10.43 -8.66 14.76
N LYS A 269 -11.10 -8.57 15.93
CA LYS A 269 -11.73 -7.34 16.42
C LYS A 269 -10.63 -6.40 16.92
N THR A 270 -10.61 -5.18 16.39
CA THR A 270 -9.72 -4.11 16.86
C THR A 270 -10.43 -3.23 17.89
N GLU A 271 -9.66 -2.48 18.68
CA GLU A 271 -10.18 -1.50 19.65
C GLU A 271 -10.69 -0.19 18.99
N VAL A 272 -10.63 -0.08 17.65
CA VAL A 272 -10.96 1.15 16.93
C VAL A 272 -12.44 1.18 16.56
N GLN A 273 -13.22 2.08 17.18
CA GLN A 273 -14.64 2.28 16.86
C GLN A 273 -14.82 2.93 15.47
N VAL A 274 -15.67 2.35 14.63
CA VAL A 274 -15.92 2.79 13.23
C VAL A 274 -16.59 4.17 13.16
N GLU A 275 -17.43 4.45 14.15
CA GLU A 275 -18.20 5.68 14.32
C GLU A 275 -17.50 6.63 15.29
N SER A 276 -16.22 6.89 15.03
CA SER A 276 -15.41 7.85 15.77
C SER A 276 -14.37 8.51 14.86
N ALA A 277 -13.88 9.69 15.23
CA ALA A 277 -12.68 10.26 14.65
C ALA A 277 -11.47 9.48 15.19
N ASN A 278 -10.61 9.00 14.30
CA ASN A 278 -9.50 8.13 14.63
C ASN A 278 -8.22 8.53 13.89
N SER A 279 -7.06 8.24 14.49
CA SER A 279 -5.77 8.35 13.80
C SER A 279 -5.60 7.20 12.80
N GLN A 280 -4.82 7.43 11.73
CA GLN A 280 -4.37 6.33 10.88
C GLN A 280 -3.63 5.30 11.75
N THR A 281 -4.07 4.04 11.69
CA THR A 281 -3.59 2.97 12.56
C THR A 281 -3.21 1.78 11.70
N SER A 282 -1.93 1.42 11.72
CA SER A 282 -1.41 0.25 11.01
C SER A 282 -1.46 -1.01 11.88
N TYR A 283 -1.64 -2.15 11.22
CA TYR A 283 -1.55 -3.49 11.80
C TYR A 283 -0.59 -4.32 10.97
N THR A 284 0.48 -4.81 11.61
CA THR A 284 1.46 -5.73 11.05
C THR A 284 1.06 -7.15 11.43
N ILE A 285 0.82 -8.04 10.45
CA ILE A 285 0.37 -9.41 10.66
C ILE A 285 1.38 -10.43 10.11
N THR A 286 1.73 -11.42 10.93
CA THR A 286 2.50 -12.61 10.53
C THR A 286 1.94 -13.89 11.16
N LEU A 287 2.11 -15.03 10.47
CA LEU A 287 1.99 -16.36 11.05
C LEU A 287 3.35 -16.92 11.42
N ARG A 288 3.38 -17.83 12.40
CA ARG A 288 4.56 -18.59 12.82
C ARG A 288 4.19 -20.05 13.12
N ASP A 289 5.04 -20.97 12.69
CA ASP A 289 4.93 -22.40 13.00
C ASP A 289 5.70 -22.82 14.28
N GLU A 290 5.51 -24.07 14.70
CA GLU A 290 6.17 -24.70 15.85
C GLU A 290 7.70 -24.80 15.68
N GLY A 291 8.21 -24.92 14.44
CA GLY A 291 9.63 -24.79 14.13
C GLY A 291 10.16 -23.35 14.31
N GLY A 292 9.26 -22.37 14.37
CA GLY A 292 9.54 -20.98 14.58
C GLY A 292 9.79 -20.17 13.31
N VAL A 293 9.54 -20.72 12.12
CA VAL A 293 9.62 -20.01 10.84
C VAL A 293 8.43 -19.07 10.68
N VAL A 294 8.66 -17.88 10.11
CA VAL A 294 7.67 -16.79 10.06
C VAL A 294 7.23 -16.52 8.62
N SER A 295 5.93 -16.27 8.41
CA SER A 295 5.34 -15.88 7.13
C SER A 295 5.93 -14.59 6.56
N ASP A 296 5.62 -14.28 5.30
CA ASP A 296 5.66 -12.90 4.84
C ASP A 296 4.83 -12.01 5.78
N SER A 297 5.32 -10.80 6.06
CA SER A 297 4.59 -9.79 6.81
C SER A 297 3.57 -9.09 5.93
N VAL A 298 2.38 -8.84 6.46
CA VAL A 298 1.31 -8.07 5.79
C VAL A 298 0.99 -6.84 6.62
N LEU A 299 0.77 -5.71 5.94
CA LEU A 299 0.39 -4.44 6.54
C LEU A 299 -1.08 -4.15 6.19
N ALA A 300 -1.90 -3.92 7.22
CA ALA A 300 -3.27 -3.45 7.08
C ALA A 300 -3.41 -2.05 7.67
N GLU A 301 -3.94 -1.09 6.92
CA GLU A 301 -4.07 0.30 7.37
C GLU A 301 -5.54 0.69 7.58
N LEU A 302 -5.90 1.00 8.83
CA LEU A 302 -7.12 1.76 9.10
C LEU A 302 -6.84 3.23 8.81
N LYS A 303 -7.41 3.75 7.72
CA LYS A 303 -7.29 5.16 7.31
C LYS A 303 -7.89 6.11 8.36
N LYS A 304 -7.27 7.29 8.51
CA LYS A 304 -7.70 8.36 9.43
C LYS A 304 -9.13 8.85 9.14
N LYS A 305 -9.93 9.09 10.19
CA LYS A 305 -11.24 9.75 10.14
C LYS A 305 -11.28 11.09 10.87
N PHE A 306 -12.20 11.95 10.42
CA PHE A 306 -12.55 13.22 11.02
C PHE A 306 -14.05 13.31 11.32
N LYS A 307 -14.40 14.14 12.32
CA LYS A 307 -15.77 14.41 12.79
C LYS A 307 -16.40 15.54 11.97
N VAL A 308 -17.65 15.34 11.56
CA VAL A 308 -18.45 16.32 10.83
C VAL A 308 -19.77 16.56 11.57
N GLU A 309 -20.01 17.79 11.99
CA GLU A 309 -21.24 18.21 12.71
C GLU A 309 -22.07 19.20 11.89
N PHE A 310 -23.37 19.24 12.17
CA PHE A 310 -24.34 20.06 11.43
C PHE A 310 -25.13 20.96 12.39
N ASP A 311 -24.92 22.27 12.30
CA ASP A 311 -25.69 23.27 13.03
C ASP A 311 -26.80 23.86 12.14
N VAL A 312 -28.05 23.55 12.49
CA VAL A 312 -29.24 23.99 11.76
C VAL A 312 -29.64 25.44 11.99
N GLN A 313 -28.95 26.19 12.87
CA GLN A 313 -29.16 27.63 13.07
C GLN A 313 -30.65 28.01 13.27
N GLY A 314 -31.34 27.22 14.10
CA GLY A 314 -32.76 27.40 14.42
C GLY A 314 -33.77 26.79 13.43
N GLY A 315 -33.32 26.03 12.42
CA GLY A 315 -34.18 25.14 11.63
C GLY A 315 -34.32 23.73 12.23
N THR A 316 -35.11 22.87 11.59
CA THR A 316 -35.35 21.47 11.99
C THR A 316 -35.60 20.58 10.77
N PRO A 317 -35.24 19.28 10.78
CA PRO A 317 -34.55 18.54 11.83
C PRO A 317 -33.03 18.79 11.83
N ALA A 318 -32.37 18.56 12.97
CA ALA A 318 -30.91 18.56 13.06
C ALA A 318 -30.33 17.24 12.51
N PRO A 319 -29.39 17.27 11.55
CA PRO A 319 -28.71 16.05 11.07
C PRO A 319 -27.79 15.44 12.13
N GLY A 320 -27.59 14.12 12.06
CA GLY A 320 -26.62 13.42 12.90
C GLY A 320 -25.16 13.69 12.49
N THR A 321 -24.25 13.62 13.47
CA THR A 321 -22.79 13.66 13.26
C THR A 321 -22.33 12.55 12.29
N GLN A 322 -21.42 12.89 11.38
CA GLN A 322 -20.78 11.92 10.48
C GLN A 322 -19.29 11.77 10.80
N TYR A 323 -18.70 10.63 10.43
CA TYR A 323 -17.27 10.33 10.61
C TYR A 323 -16.65 9.88 9.29
N ILE A 324 -16.05 10.85 8.59
CA ILE A 324 -15.60 10.75 7.19
C ILE A 324 -14.10 10.48 7.14
N LEU A 325 -13.63 9.70 6.17
CA LEU A 325 -12.21 9.44 5.94
C LEU A 325 -11.48 10.70 5.45
N ASN A 326 -10.19 10.83 5.79
CA ASN A 326 -9.35 11.93 5.31
C ASN A 326 -9.28 11.95 3.78
N GLY A 327 -9.83 13.00 3.16
CA GLY A 327 -9.91 13.19 1.71
C GLY A 327 -11.22 12.70 1.07
N ASP A 328 -12.14 12.11 1.84
CA ASP A 328 -13.46 11.69 1.34
C ASP A 328 -14.52 12.79 1.57
N LYS A 329 -15.70 12.63 0.96
CA LYS A 329 -16.80 13.61 0.97
C LYS A 329 -17.80 13.35 2.08
N VAL A 330 -18.46 14.41 2.54
CA VAL A 330 -19.59 14.34 3.49
C VAL A 330 -20.84 13.84 2.74
N THR A 331 -21.66 12.99 3.37
CA THR A 331 -22.98 12.66 2.81
C THR A 331 -23.95 13.81 3.09
N LYS A 332 -24.56 14.40 2.07
CA LYS A 332 -25.53 15.48 2.27
C LYS A 332 -26.70 15.02 3.14
N PRO A 333 -27.10 15.76 4.20
CA PRO A 333 -28.33 15.49 4.93
C PRO A 333 -29.56 15.43 4.02
N SER A 334 -30.50 14.54 4.35
CA SER A 334 -31.79 14.40 3.66
C SER A 334 -32.88 14.02 4.68
N PRO A 335 -34.02 14.74 4.74
CA PRO A 335 -34.30 15.98 4.00
C PRO A 335 -33.34 17.12 4.37
N ASP A 336 -33.30 18.17 3.55
CA ASP A 336 -32.75 19.46 3.98
C ASP A 336 -33.58 20.00 5.17
N PRO A 337 -32.98 20.77 6.09
CA PRO A 337 -33.71 21.36 7.20
C PRO A 337 -34.72 22.40 6.71
N GLU A 338 -35.78 22.62 7.49
CA GLU A 338 -36.79 23.66 7.28
C GLU A 338 -36.79 24.69 8.42
N ARG A 339 -37.18 25.93 8.12
CA ARG A 339 -37.40 27.01 9.10
C ARG A 339 -38.53 27.92 8.62
N LEU A 340 -39.59 28.02 9.41
CA LEU A 340 -40.83 28.72 9.02
C LEU A 340 -40.57 30.17 8.58
N GLY A 341 -41.14 30.59 7.45
CA GLY A 341 -40.97 31.93 6.87
C GLY A 341 -39.59 32.22 6.28
N HIS A 342 -38.71 31.21 6.19
CA HIS A 342 -37.37 31.33 5.64
C HIS A 342 -37.16 30.31 4.51
N ILE A 343 -36.25 30.62 3.58
CA ILE A 343 -35.74 29.75 2.53
C ILE A 343 -34.37 29.23 2.97
N PHE A 344 -34.14 27.92 2.84
CA PHE A 344 -32.84 27.30 3.12
C PHE A 344 -31.83 27.69 2.04
N GLY A 345 -30.68 28.22 2.47
CA GLY A 345 -29.63 28.74 1.59
C GLY A 345 -28.43 27.81 1.40
N GLY A 346 -28.48 26.58 1.91
CA GLY A 346 -27.37 25.62 1.89
C GLY A 346 -26.54 25.59 3.18
N TRP A 347 -25.52 24.73 3.17
CA TRP A 347 -24.59 24.49 4.27
C TRP A 347 -23.27 25.24 4.04
N TYR A 348 -22.71 25.84 5.08
CA TYR A 348 -21.50 26.69 5.01
C TYR A 348 -20.47 26.25 6.06
N THR A 349 -19.18 26.48 5.81
CA THR A 349 -18.10 26.10 6.76
C THR A 349 -17.94 27.05 7.94
N ASP A 350 -18.66 28.18 7.94
CA ASP A 350 -18.50 29.26 8.91
C ASP A 350 -19.82 29.97 9.24
N THR A 351 -19.90 30.58 10.43
CA THR A 351 -21.10 31.27 10.95
C THR A 351 -21.38 32.65 10.31
N LEU A 352 -20.48 33.17 9.48
CA LEU A 352 -20.72 34.37 8.66
C LEU A 352 -21.28 33.98 7.27
N TYR A 353 -21.36 32.67 6.98
CA TYR A 353 -21.81 32.09 5.73
C TYR A 353 -21.02 32.57 4.51
N SER A 354 -19.69 32.60 4.64
CA SER A 354 -18.75 33.07 3.62
C SER A 354 -18.38 32.00 2.60
N THR A 355 -18.11 30.76 3.03
CA THR A 355 -17.80 29.62 2.15
C THR A 355 -18.91 28.57 2.20
N LEU A 356 -19.61 28.41 1.07
CA LEU A 356 -20.60 27.34 0.84
C LEU A 356 -19.87 26.00 0.75
N TRP A 357 -20.40 24.96 1.38
CA TRP A 357 -19.91 23.59 1.28
C TRP A 357 -20.60 22.84 0.14
N ASP A 358 -19.82 22.38 -0.84
CA ASP A 358 -20.29 21.58 -1.97
C ASP A 358 -20.07 20.08 -1.71
N PHE A 359 -21.14 19.36 -1.38
CA PHE A 359 -21.11 17.92 -1.16
C PHE A 359 -20.68 17.10 -2.38
N ASP A 360 -20.76 17.66 -3.60
CA ASP A 360 -20.30 17.02 -4.83
C ASP A 360 -18.80 17.27 -5.14
N THR A 361 -18.10 18.18 -4.45
CA THR A 361 -16.66 18.45 -4.69
C THR A 361 -15.78 18.56 -3.45
N ASP A 362 -16.26 19.14 -2.34
CA ASP A 362 -15.47 19.36 -1.12
C ASP A 362 -15.18 18.06 -0.35
N THR A 363 -14.01 18.02 0.32
CA THR A 363 -13.48 16.83 1.01
C THR A 363 -13.00 17.14 2.43
N VAL A 364 -13.14 16.18 3.34
CA VAL A 364 -12.87 16.38 4.77
C VAL A 364 -11.41 16.10 5.07
N THR A 365 -10.67 17.14 5.46
CA THR A 365 -9.23 17.09 5.81
C THR A 365 -8.94 17.49 7.27
N GLY A 366 -9.99 17.77 8.04
CA GLY A 366 -9.98 18.12 9.46
C GLY A 366 -11.37 17.96 10.06
N ASP A 367 -11.49 18.00 11.39
CA ASP A 367 -12.80 18.06 12.05
C ASP A 367 -13.50 19.39 11.70
N ILE A 368 -14.79 19.35 11.37
CA ILE A 368 -15.53 20.51 10.83
C ILE A 368 -17.00 20.54 11.29
N THR A 369 -17.53 21.76 11.42
CA THR A 369 -18.96 22.02 11.63
C THR A 369 -19.51 22.76 10.42
N LEU A 370 -20.64 22.29 9.88
CA LEU A 370 -21.35 22.91 8.78
C LEU A 370 -22.61 23.62 9.29
N TYR A 371 -22.80 24.87 8.87
CA TYR A 371 -23.83 25.79 9.37
C TYR A 371 -24.90 26.04 8.31
N ALA A 372 -26.18 25.91 8.69
CA ALA A 372 -27.33 26.14 7.82
C ALA A 372 -27.60 27.64 7.62
N LYS A 373 -27.64 28.10 6.37
CA LYS A 373 -27.99 29.49 6.02
C LYS A 373 -29.49 29.66 5.78
N TRP A 374 -30.03 30.81 6.18
CA TRP A 374 -31.45 31.14 6.07
C TRP A 374 -31.67 32.53 5.46
N THR A 375 -32.67 32.68 4.60
CA THR A 375 -33.09 33.97 4.01
C THR A 375 -34.60 34.16 4.19
N GLU A 376 -35.08 35.36 4.55
CA GLU A 376 -36.51 35.62 4.74
C GLU A 376 -37.33 35.48 3.44
N ALA A 377 -38.52 34.86 3.53
CA ALA A 377 -39.46 34.76 2.42
C ALA A 377 -40.29 36.05 2.23
N LYS A 378 -40.52 36.43 0.97
CA LYS A 378 -41.25 37.65 0.56
C LYS A 378 -42.22 37.34 -0.58
N TYR A 379 -43.34 38.06 -0.63
CA TYR A 379 -44.46 37.80 -1.52
C TYR A 379 -44.98 39.06 -2.23
N THR A 380 -45.90 38.86 -3.17
CA THR A 380 -46.58 39.88 -3.97
C THR A 380 -48.10 39.72 -3.89
N VAL A 381 -48.83 40.83 -3.75
CA VAL A 381 -50.30 40.84 -3.72
C VAL A 381 -50.85 41.78 -4.80
N THR A 382 -51.69 41.27 -5.69
CA THR A 382 -52.22 41.96 -6.89
C THR A 382 -53.74 42.16 -6.82
N PHE A 383 -54.29 43.19 -7.47
CA PHE A 383 -55.75 43.42 -7.48
C PHE A 383 -56.26 44.26 -8.66
N SER A 384 -57.56 44.07 -9.01
CA SER A 384 -58.22 44.67 -10.18
C SER A 384 -59.76 44.78 -10.05
N VAL A 385 -60.44 45.42 -11.00
CA VAL A 385 -61.91 45.54 -11.07
C VAL A 385 -62.44 44.74 -12.27
N ALA A 386 -63.43 43.87 -12.04
CA ALA A 386 -63.85 42.82 -12.98
C ALA A 386 -65.10 43.16 -13.84
N GLY A 387 -65.67 44.36 -13.70
CA GLY A 387 -66.61 44.91 -14.69
C GLY A 387 -67.84 45.62 -14.12
N GLY A 388 -68.27 46.66 -14.82
CA GLY A 388 -69.26 47.63 -14.38
C GLY A 388 -68.62 48.78 -13.58
N GLU A 389 -69.41 49.80 -13.26
CA GLU A 389 -68.86 51.11 -12.88
C GLU A 389 -68.48 51.25 -11.39
N GLY A 390 -67.17 51.24 -11.10
CA GLY A 390 -66.61 51.52 -9.76
C GLY A 390 -65.09 51.30 -9.62
N GLU A 391 -64.59 51.48 -8.38
CA GLU A 391 -63.16 51.46 -8.01
C GLU A 391 -62.79 50.40 -6.95
N LEU A 392 -61.48 50.11 -6.80
CA LEU A 392 -60.89 49.28 -5.75
C LEU A 392 -59.52 49.84 -5.28
N LYS A 393 -59.30 49.93 -3.96
CA LYS A 393 -58.04 50.34 -3.31
C LYS A 393 -57.49 49.26 -2.39
N GLY A 394 -56.16 49.12 -2.28
CA GLY A 394 -55.47 48.17 -1.39
C GLY A 394 -54.24 48.77 -0.69
N THR A 395 -53.96 48.34 0.56
CA THR A 395 -52.92 48.93 1.44
C THR A 395 -52.22 47.89 2.35
N CYS A 396 -50.91 48.04 2.56
CA CYS A 396 -50.09 47.23 3.49
C CYS A 396 -48.79 47.95 3.88
N ASN A 397 -48.39 47.94 5.16
CA ASN A 397 -47.09 48.44 5.67
C ASN A 397 -46.62 49.81 5.12
N GLY A 398 -47.54 50.73 4.83
CA GLY A 398 -47.25 52.07 4.27
C GLY A 398 -47.29 52.15 2.74
N GLN A 399 -47.30 51.03 2.02
CA GLN A 399 -47.62 50.97 0.59
C GLN A 399 -49.14 51.05 0.37
N SER A 400 -49.55 51.67 -0.75
CA SER A 400 -50.95 51.83 -1.16
C SER A 400 -51.03 51.85 -2.69
N GLN A 401 -52.03 51.18 -3.27
CA GLN A 401 -52.36 51.25 -4.71
C GLN A 401 -53.88 51.30 -4.91
N THR A 402 -54.35 51.82 -6.05
CA THR A 402 -55.77 51.94 -6.43
C THR A 402 -55.96 51.62 -7.91
N VAL A 403 -57.07 50.99 -8.27
CA VAL A 403 -57.42 50.53 -9.62
C VAL A 403 -58.91 50.76 -9.89
N GLN A 404 -59.27 51.03 -11.15
CA GLN A 404 -60.63 51.37 -11.61
C GLN A 404 -61.13 50.34 -12.64
N ASN A 405 -62.43 50.31 -12.92
CA ASN A 405 -62.97 49.58 -14.08
C ASN A 405 -62.20 49.99 -15.36
N GLY A 406 -61.73 48.99 -16.13
CA GLY A 406 -60.97 49.22 -17.37
C GLY A 406 -59.51 49.67 -17.21
N SER A 407 -58.92 49.57 -16.01
CA SER A 407 -57.47 49.77 -15.78
C SER A 407 -56.71 48.45 -15.62
N ASP A 408 -55.41 48.45 -15.89
CA ASP A 408 -54.52 47.31 -15.63
C ASP A 408 -54.42 46.97 -14.12
N GLU A 409 -54.06 45.73 -13.79
CA GLU A 409 -53.92 45.26 -12.40
C GLU A 409 -52.75 45.95 -11.67
N VAL A 410 -52.89 46.15 -10.36
CA VAL A 410 -51.88 46.80 -9.50
C VAL A 410 -51.41 45.89 -8.37
N SER A 411 -50.14 46.01 -7.98
CA SER A 411 -49.51 45.10 -6.99
C SER A 411 -48.79 45.81 -5.84
N LEU A 412 -48.73 45.13 -4.70
CA LEU A 412 -47.86 45.40 -3.55
C LEU A 412 -46.78 44.31 -3.51
N THR A 413 -45.50 44.70 -3.61
CA THR A 413 -44.36 43.77 -3.69
C THR A 413 -43.47 43.85 -2.45
N ASN A 414 -42.68 42.78 -2.21
CA ASN A 414 -41.84 42.59 -1.02
C ASN A 414 -42.62 42.49 0.30
N VAL A 415 -43.85 41.97 0.25
CA VAL A 415 -44.69 41.79 1.44
C VAL A 415 -44.15 40.61 2.29
N PRO A 416 -43.77 40.81 3.57
CA PRO A 416 -43.24 39.72 4.39
C PRO A 416 -44.27 38.64 4.74
N HIS A 417 -43.80 37.43 4.99
CA HIS A 417 -44.64 36.33 5.49
C HIS A 417 -45.40 36.73 6.77
N GLY A 418 -46.73 36.64 6.75
CA GLY A 418 -47.63 36.96 7.86
C GLY A 418 -48.13 38.41 7.93
N ALA A 419 -47.72 39.30 7.02
CA ALA A 419 -48.23 40.68 6.98
C ALA A 419 -49.71 40.74 6.51
N GLN A 420 -50.42 41.83 6.83
CA GLN A 420 -51.83 42.02 6.46
C GLN A 420 -52.08 43.15 5.46
N VAL A 421 -52.93 42.86 4.47
CA VAL A 421 -53.38 43.78 3.42
C VAL A 421 -54.87 44.12 3.63
N LYS A 422 -55.27 45.38 3.39
CA LYS A 422 -56.67 45.86 3.53
C LYS A 422 -57.16 46.52 2.25
N PHE A 423 -58.43 46.27 1.89
CA PHE A 423 -59.07 46.66 0.63
C PHE A 423 -60.38 47.45 0.80
N THR A 424 -60.75 48.28 -0.18
CA THR A 424 -62.00 49.08 -0.18
C THR A 424 -62.52 49.35 -1.61
N ALA A 425 -63.84 49.31 -1.85
CA ALA A 425 -64.44 49.45 -3.19
C ALA A 425 -65.73 50.33 -3.24
N THR A 426 -65.93 51.06 -4.35
CA THR A 426 -66.96 52.13 -4.48
C THR A 426 -67.67 52.10 -5.85
N PRO A 427 -69.03 52.17 -5.96
CA PRO A 427 -69.77 52.28 -7.23
C PRO A 427 -69.86 53.73 -7.76
N THR A 428 -69.97 53.91 -9.09
CA THR A 428 -70.03 55.24 -9.73
C THR A 428 -71.41 55.91 -9.72
N ASP A 429 -72.52 55.19 -9.99
CA ASP A 429 -73.89 55.70 -9.83
C ASP A 429 -74.81 54.67 -9.15
N PRO A 430 -75.17 54.87 -7.86
CA PRO A 430 -76.05 53.98 -7.10
C PRO A 430 -77.48 53.80 -7.66
N ASN A 431 -77.94 54.66 -8.56
CA ASN A 431 -79.30 54.61 -9.13
C ASN A 431 -79.39 53.73 -10.38
N GLN A 432 -78.24 53.43 -10.99
CA GLN A 432 -78.13 52.59 -12.21
C GLN A 432 -77.33 51.31 -11.97
N TYR A 433 -76.40 51.31 -11.01
CA TYR A 433 -75.49 50.21 -10.69
C TYR A 433 -75.33 50.00 -9.18
N LYS A 434 -74.92 48.80 -8.77
CA LYS A 434 -74.71 48.44 -7.35
C LYS A 434 -73.58 47.42 -7.20
N VAL A 435 -72.88 47.44 -6.06
CA VAL A 435 -71.76 46.53 -5.75
C VAL A 435 -72.21 45.06 -5.82
N GLY A 436 -71.46 44.25 -6.56
CA GLY A 436 -71.63 42.81 -6.72
C GLY A 436 -70.60 42.00 -5.94
N ASN A 437 -70.05 40.96 -6.58
CA ASN A 437 -69.21 39.94 -5.95
C ASN A 437 -67.74 40.37 -5.79
N TRP A 438 -67.02 39.71 -4.88
CA TRP A 438 -65.56 39.77 -4.73
C TRP A 438 -64.92 38.40 -5.04
N THR A 439 -63.64 38.36 -5.41
CA THR A 439 -62.84 37.11 -5.46
C THR A 439 -61.44 37.30 -4.86
N CYS A 440 -60.80 36.19 -4.43
CA CYS A 440 -59.41 36.15 -3.96
C CYS A 440 -58.79 34.77 -4.24
N THR A 441 -57.55 34.71 -4.75
CA THR A 441 -56.86 33.46 -5.10
C THR A 441 -55.36 33.53 -4.79
N PRO A 442 -54.79 32.62 -3.98
CA PRO A 442 -55.47 31.66 -3.10
C PRO A 442 -56.25 32.38 -1.97
N SER A 443 -57.14 31.67 -1.28
CA SER A 443 -58.22 32.28 -0.48
C SER A 443 -58.16 32.04 1.04
N THR A 444 -57.05 31.54 1.58
CA THR A 444 -56.90 31.36 3.04
C THR A 444 -56.89 32.71 3.76
N ASP A 445 -57.78 32.88 4.73
CA ASP A 445 -57.91 34.08 5.58
C ASP A 445 -58.25 35.39 4.85
N PHE A 446 -58.95 35.32 3.70
CA PHE A 446 -59.53 36.48 3.01
C PHE A 446 -60.98 36.78 3.46
N THR A 447 -61.37 38.05 3.53
CA THR A 447 -62.64 38.48 4.18
C THR A 447 -63.68 39.18 3.28
N GLY A 448 -63.53 39.21 1.95
CA GLY A 448 -64.44 39.93 1.05
C GLY A 448 -65.73 39.17 0.73
N THR A 449 -66.88 39.87 0.69
CA THR A 449 -68.21 39.28 0.43
C THR A 449 -69.06 40.17 -0.50
N SER A 450 -69.99 39.55 -1.25
CA SER A 450 -70.86 40.25 -2.19
C SER A 450 -71.62 41.43 -1.54
N GLY A 451 -71.65 42.58 -2.21
CA GLY A 451 -72.25 43.82 -1.72
C GLY A 451 -71.47 44.55 -0.62
N SER A 452 -70.41 43.98 -0.06
CA SER A 452 -69.52 44.67 0.90
C SER A 452 -68.60 45.66 0.19
N GLN A 453 -68.30 46.78 0.85
CA GLN A 453 -67.36 47.79 0.39
C GLN A 453 -65.92 47.58 0.91
N THR A 454 -65.65 46.57 1.76
CA THR A 454 -64.30 46.35 2.34
C THR A 454 -63.93 44.87 2.50
N ALA A 455 -62.62 44.57 2.47
CA ALA A 455 -62.04 43.24 2.67
C ALA A 455 -60.60 43.30 3.24
N ALA A 456 -60.06 42.18 3.72
CA ALA A 456 -58.68 42.04 4.20
C ALA A 456 -58.08 40.65 3.87
N LEU A 457 -56.75 40.53 3.96
CA LEU A 457 -55.95 39.33 3.66
C LEU A 457 -54.75 39.21 4.63
N THR A 458 -54.35 37.98 4.97
CA THR A 458 -53.04 37.69 5.63
C THR A 458 -52.13 36.95 4.66
N VAL A 459 -50.93 37.49 4.38
CA VAL A 459 -50.08 37.03 3.27
C VAL A 459 -49.20 35.85 3.68
N LYS A 460 -49.37 34.72 2.99
CA LYS A 460 -48.59 33.47 3.16
C LYS A 460 -48.02 32.94 1.84
N ALA A 461 -48.49 33.49 0.72
CA ALA A 461 -48.13 33.18 -0.66
C ALA A 461 -48.52 34.36 -1.55
N ASP A 462 -48.08 34.37 -2.82
CA ASP A 462 -48.53 35.37 -3.80
C ASP A 462 -50.04 35.24 -4.06
N THR A 463 -50.77 36.36 -4.16
CA THR A 463 -52.26 36.38 -4.09
C THR A 463 -52.90 37.49 -4.95
N THR A 464 -54.06 37.24 -5.59
CA THR A 464 -54.82 38.20 -6.43
C THR A 464 -56.28 38.43 -5.96
N VAL A 465 -56.85 39.64 -6.08
CA VAL A 465 -58.21 40.05 -5.56
C VAL A 465 -59.05 40.94 -6.54
N THR A 466 -60.39 40.74 -6.68
CA THR A 466 -61.26 41.48 -7.68
C THR A 466 -62.74 41.82 -7.26
N VAL A 467 -63.51 42.68 -8.00
CA VAL A 467 -64.92 43.18 -7.69
C VAL A 467 -65.85 43.64 -8.92
N GLN A 468 -67.22 43.76 -8.86
CA GLN A 468 -68.20 43.85 -10.06
C GLN A 468 -69.64 44.56 -9.95
N PHE A 469 -70.47 44.77 -11.05
CA PHE A 469 -71.85 45.45 -11.18
C PHE A 469 -72.87 44.97 -12.38
N VAL A 470 -74.16 45.45 -12.62
CA VAL A 470 -75.31 44.83 -13.49
C VAL A 470 -76.49 45.76 -14.14
N GLN A 471 -77.37 45.39 -15.17
CA GLN A 471 -78.56 46.15 -15.83
C GLN A 471 -79.82 45.39 -16.57
N LEU A 472 -80.77 46.01 -17.41
CA LEU A 472 -82.24 45.57 -17.77
C LEU A 472 -83.01 45.89 -19.19
N ASN A 473 -84.30 45.40 -19.45
CA ASN A 473 -85.53 45.82 -20.34
C ASN A 473 -85.95 45.29 -21.82
N ALA A 474 -87.29 45.28 -22.28
CA ALA A 474 -87.88 44.73 -23.61
C ALA A 474 -89.43 44.97 -24.10
N LEU A 475 -89.89 44.81 -25.43
CA LEU A 475 -91.18 45.19 -26.25
C LEU A 475 -92.16 44.15 -27.08
N THR A 476 -92.80 44.44 -28.29
CA THR A 476 -93.89 43.65 -29.10
C THR A 476 -94.05 43.76 -30.73
N ILE A 477 -94.17 42.67 -31.57
CA ILE A 477 -93.68 42.42 -33.03
C ILE A 477 -94.32 43.00 -34.39
N ARG A 478 -93.64 42.75 -35.58
CA ARG A 478 -93.94 42.99 -37.06
C ARG A 478 -93.13 42.16 -38.16
N GLU A 479 -91.82 41.87 -38.05
CA GLU A 479 -91.01 40.98 -38.99
C GLU A 479 -90.28 39.86 -38.22
N LEU A 480 -89.91 38.74 -38.89
CA LEU A 480 -89.07 37.64 -38.37
C LEU A 480 -88.26 36.91 -39.48
N LYS A 481 -86.93 36.99 -39.44
CA LYS A 481 -85.97 36.20 -40.26
C LYS A 481 -84.88 35.61 -39.36
N ILE A 482 -84.15 34.59 -39.83
CA ILE A 482 -83.00 33.98 -39.13
C ILE A 482 -81.87 33.69 -40.14
N HIS A 483 -80.66 34.21 -39.91
CA HIS A 483 -79.53 34.21 -40.87
C HIS A 483 -79.96 34.60 -42.30
N GLY A 484 -80.80 35.63 -42.41
CA GLY A 484 -81.35 36.12 -43.68
C GLY A 484 -82.39 35.20 -44.35
N LYS A 485 -82.67 34.01 -43.81
CA LYS A 485 -83.79 33.14 -44.25
C LYS A 485 -85.09 33.59 -43.60
N ASP A 486 -86.23 33.48 -44.31
CA ASP A 486 -87.54 33.77 -43.70
C ASP A 486 -87.89 32.68 -42.66
N ALA A 487 -88.35 33.12 -41.48
CA ALA A 487 -88.72 32.26 -40.37
C ALA A 487 -90.15 32.52 -39.87
N LYS A 488 -90.94 33.38 -40.55
CA LYS A 488 -92.32 33.74 -40.16
C LYS A 488 -93.25 32.52 -40.05
N SER A 489 -92.98 31.46 -40.81
CA SER A 489 -93.71 30.18 -40.82
C SER A 489 -93.31 29.20 -39.72
N GLY A 490 -92.12 29.34 -39.11
CA GLY A 490 -91.71 28.57 -37.93
C GLY A 490 -90.60 27.52 -38.10
N SER A 491 -89.82 27.48 -39.19
CA SER A 491 -88.68 26.53 -39.30
C SER A 491 -87.55 26.94 -40.28
N VAL A 492 -86.28 26.62 -40.00
CA VAL A 492 -85.09 26.93 -40.84
C VAL A 492 -83.91 25.93 -40.65
N THR A 493 -83.01 25.81 -41.64
CA THR A 493 -81.80 24.93 -41.62
C THR A 493 -80.55 25.68 -42.07
N LEU A 494 -79.40 25.43 -41.42
CA LEU A 494 -78.17 26.26 -41.49
C LEU A 494 -76.85 25.43 -41.61
N PRO A 495 -75.76 25.98 -42.21
CA PRO A 495 -74.47 25.29 -42.38
C PRO A 495 -73.71 24.98 -41.07
N TYR A 496 -72.72 24.07 -41.11
CA TYR A 496 -71.98 23.67 -39.90
C TYR A 496 -71.16 24.82 -39.27
N THR A 497 -70.68 25.77 -40.08
CA THR A 497 -69.94 26.95 -39.61
C THR A 497 -70.83 27.93 -38.82
N VAL A 498 -72.15 27.82 -38.97
CA VAL A 498 -73.13 28.55 -38.16
C VAL A 498 -73.35 27.77 -36.86
N THR A 499 -72.37 27.88 -35.95
CA THR A 499 -72.34 27.18 -34.66
C THR A 499 -73.50 27.53 -33.74
N GLN A 500 -74.00 28.76 -33.88
CA GLN A 500 -75.02 29.36 -33.05
C GLN A 500 -75.90 30.27 -33.90
N VAL A 501 -77.17 30.43 -33.52
CA VAL A 501 -77.98 31.56 -33.98
C VAL A 501 -77.86 32.66 -32.92
N THR A 502 -77.18 33.75 -33.23
CA THR A 502 -77.09 34.91 -32.33
C THR A 502 -78.32 35.80 -32.46
N GLN A 503 -78.45 36.73 -31.52
CA GLN A 503 -79.47 37.78 -31.56
C GLN A 503 -79.45 38.58 -32.87
N SER A 504 -78.26 38.96 -33.35
CA SER A 504 -78.08 39.74 -34.59
C SER A 504 -78.44 38.97 -35.86
N ASP A 505 -78.43 37.64 -35.81
CA ASP A 505 -78.84 36.80 -36.94
C ASP A 505 -80.37 36.73 -37.09
N ILE A 506 -81.11 37.08 -36.03
CA ILE A 506 -82.57 37.15 -36.06
C ILE A 506 -83.01 38.60 -36.35
N THR A 507 -83.42 38.86 -37.59
CA THR A 507 -84.05 40.15 -37.94
C THR A 507 -85.48 40.16 -37.43
N LEU A 508 -85.77 41.01 -36.45
CA LEU A 508 -87.07 41.08 -35.78
C LEU A 508 -87.56 42.55 -35.70
N GLU A 509 -88.47 42.94 -36.59
CA GLU A 509 -89.11 44.27 -36.55
C GLU A 509 -90.46 44.24 -35.84
N PHE A 510 -90.93 45.41 -35.39
CA PHE A 510 -92.04 45.56 -34.45
C PHE A 510 -92.97 46.72 -34.88
N SER A 511 -94.25 46.71 -34.49
CA SER A 511 -95.23 47.66 -35.03
C SER A 511 -95.12 49.03 -34.36
N GLY A 512 -94.46 49.97 -35.04
CA GLY A 512 -94.20 51.32 -34.55
C GLY A 512 -92.89 51.48 -33.77
N HIS A 513 -92.10 50.41 -33.64
CA HIS A 513 -90.83 50.41 -32.94
C HIS A 513 -89.83 49.52 -33.71
N SER A 514 -88.56 49.91 -33.83
CA SER A 514 -87.52 49.16 -34.56
C SER A 514 -86.30 48.89 -33.66
N GLY A 515 -85.59 47.78 -33.90
CA GLY A 515 -84.36 47.46 -33.16
C GLY A 515 -84.56 47.02 -31.70
N ILE A 516 -85.59 46.23 -31.42
CA ILE A 516 -85.99 45.89 -30.04
C ILE A 516 -85.19 44.74 -29.44
N PRO A 517 -84.85 44.83 -28.14
CA PRO A 517 -84.35 43.68 -27.40
C PRO A 517 -85.48 42.68 -27.14
N PHE A 518 -85.58 41.66 -27.98
CA PHE A 518 -86.27 40.41 -27.66
C PHE A 518 -85.33 39.52 -26.84
N THR A 519 -85.83 38.79 -25.85
CA THR A 519 -85.10 37.59 -25.39
C THR A 519 -85.58 36.40 -26.24
N VAL A 520 -84.99 35.23 -26.01
CA VAL A 520 -85.40 33.98 -26.64
C VAL A 520 -85.33 32.87 -25.58
N THR A 521 -85.99 31.74 -25.80
CA THR A 521 -86.01 30.60 -24.89
C THR A 521 -85.98 29.30 -25.70
N PRO A 522 -84.85 28.56 -25.72
CA PRO A 522 -83.58 28.87 -25.04
C PRO A 522 -82.97 30.21 -25.52
N THR A 523 -82.26 30.88 -24.62
CA THR A 523 -81.72 32.23 -24.86
C THR A 523 -80.66 32.23 -25.94
N LEU A 524 -80.66 33.25 -26.81
CA LEU A 524 -79.62 33.36 -27.82
C LEU A 524 -78.30 33.85 -27.22
N PRO A 525 -77.13 33.40 -27.72
CA PRO A 525 -76.95 32.48 -28.85
C PRO A 525 -77.49 31.05 -28.62
N LEU A 526 -78.41 30.58 -29.49
CA LEU A 526 -78.81 29.18 -29.47
C LEU A 526 -77.69 28.40 -30.15
N ASN A 527 -76.85 27.78 -29.33
CA ASN A 527 -75.80 26.86 -29.76
C ASN A 527 -76.44 25.62 -30.39
N LEU A 528 -76.41 25.54 -31.71
CA LEU A 528 -77.04 24.47 -32.46
C LEU A 528 -76.18 23.21 -32.39
N THR A 529 -76.73 22.14 -31.81
CA THR A 529 -76.09 20.83 -31.82
C THR A 529 -76.13 20.22 -33.23
N GLU A 530 -74.98 19.79 -33.71
CA GLU A 530 -74.81 19.35 -35.10
C GLU A 530 -75.65 18.12 -35.44
N GLY A 531 -76.32 18.16 -36.59
CA GLY A 531 -77.24 17.12 -37.04
C GLY A 531 -78.54 17.03 -36.23
N THR A 532 -78.81 17.96 -35.32
CA THR A 532 -79.97 17.94 -34.42
C THR A 532 -80.86 19.17 -34.62
N SER A 533 -82.18 18.99 -34.63
CA SER A 533 -83.15 20.09 -34.68
C SER A 533 -83.49 20.57 -33.26
N GLN A 534 -83.55 21.89 -33.07
CA GLN A 534 -83.85 22.55 -31.79
C GLN A 534 -84.89 23.65 -31.99
N ASN A 535 -85.76 23.88 -30.99
CA ASN A 535 -86.80 24.90 -31.06
C ASN A 535 -86.42 26.11 -30.20
N ILE A 536 -86.57 27.32 -30.75
CA ILE A 536 -86.51 28.59 -30.03
C ILE A 536 -87.90 29.19 -29.85
N THR A 537 -88.16 29.80 -28.70
CA THR A 537 -89.31 30.69 -28.48
C THR A 537 -88.80 32.09 -28.26
N ILE A 538 -88.95 32.95 -29.25
CA ILE A 538 -88.61 34.36 -29.20
C ILE A 538 -89.57 35.02 -28.22
N ASN A 539 -89.05 35.47 -27.08
CA ASN A 539 -89.77 35.98 -25.91
C ASN A 539 -89.29 37.40 -25.62
N VAL A 540 -90.02 38.39 -26.08
CA VAL A 540 -89.76 39.75 -25.67
C VAL A 540 -90.33 39.94 -24.26
N ALA A 541 -89.51 40.40 -23.31
CA ALA A 541 -89.92 40.62 -21.92
C ALA A 541 -90.71 41.95 -21.77
N ALA A 542 -90.98 42.39 -20.54
CA ALA A 542 -91.63 43.67 -20.27
C ALA A 542 -90.62 44.75 -19.82
N SER A 543 -90.95 46.02 -20.05
CA SER A 543 -90.23 47.22 -19.62
C SER A 543 -91.04 47.98 -18.57
N PRO A 544 -90.55 48.11 -17.32
CA PRO A 544 -91.02 49.10 -16.36
C PRO A 544 -90.46 50.50 -16.75
N GLY A 545 -91.17 51.36 -17.50
CA GLY A 545 -92.60 51.31 -17.86
C GLY A 545 -92.93 51.36 -19.35
N ASP A 546 -91.95 51.34 -20.26
CA ASP A 546 -92.17 51.75 -21.66
C ASP A 546 -93.16 50.85 -22.44
N TYR A 547 -93.21 49.55 -22.14
CA TYR A 547 -93.91 48.55 -22.97
C TYR A 547 -93.95 47.13 -22.32
N PRO A 548 -94.86 46.20 -22.68
CA PRO A 548 -95.00 44.87 -22.04
C PRO A 548 -94.58 43.66 -22.91
N ALA A 549 -94.60 42.45 -22.33
CA ALA A 549 -94.07 41.20 -22.90
C ALA A 549 -94.90 40.53 -24.02
N TRP A 550 -94.22 39.79 -24.91
CA TRP A 550 -94.74 39.18 -26.14
C TRP A 550 -93.93 37.93 -26.58
N SER A 551 -94.50 36.93 -27.29
CA SER A 551 -93.71 35.75 -27.72
C SER A 551 -94.16 34.95 -28.98
N LYS A 552 -93.24 34.18 -29.60
CA LYS A 552 -93.49 33.21 -30.70
C LYS A 552 -92.38 32.13 -30.89
N THR A 553 -92.73 30.90 -31.28
CA THR A 553 -91.81 29.75 -31.47
C THR A 553 -91.39 29.48 -32.94
N VAL A 554 -90.16 28.98 -33.16
CA VAL A 554 -89.50 28.62 -34.45
C VAL A 554 -88.55 27.42 -34.25
N SER A 555 -88.40 26.53 -35.24
CA SER A 555 -87.46 25.38 -35.24
C SER A 555 -86.20 25.62 -36.10
N ILE A 556 -85.04 25.10 -35.69
CA ILE A 556 -83.72 25.37 -36.29
C ILE A 556 -82.84 24.10 -36.32
N THR A 557 -82.13 23.84 -37.43
CA THR A 557 -81.21 22.68 -37.57
C THR A 557 -79.85 23.09 -38.15
N ARG A 558 -78.74 22.48 -37.69
CA ARG A 558 -77.35 22.73 -38.16
C ARG A 558 -76.68 21.48 -38.74
N SER A 559 -75.89 21.62 -39.80
CA SER A 559 -75.06 20.53 -40.37
C SER A 559 -73.88 20.09 -39.48
N LYS A 560 -73.26 18.94 -39.77
CA LYS A 560 -72.04 18.45 -39.09
C LYS A 560 -70.75 18.99 -39.73
N ASN A 561 -69.68 19.12 -38.93
CA ASN A 561 -68.34 19.50 -39.38
C ASN A 561 -67.63 18.39 -40.17
N ASN A 562 -66.83 18.78 -41.16
CA ASN A 562 -66.07 17.93 -42.07
C ASN A 562 -64.54 18.20 -42.10
N VAL A 563 -64.03 19.12 -41.27
CA VAL A 563 -62.60 19.47 -41.22
C VAL A 563 -61.84 18.63 -40.19
N ALA A 564 -60.66 18.11 -40.56
CA ALA A 564 -59.91 17.09 -39.81
C ALA A 564 -58.41 17.41 -39.71
N ASN A 565 -58.03 18.61 -39.25
CA ASN A 565 -56.64 19.06 -39.16
C ASN A 565 -56.08 18.98 -37.74
N LEU A 566 -54.88 18.42 -37.59
CA LEU A 566 -54.11 18.44 -36.34
C LEU A 566 -53.31 19.75 -36.23
N LYS A 567 -53.38 20.42 -35.08
CA LYS A 567 -52.60 21.62 -34.77
C LYS A 567 -51.39 21.31 -33.89
N SER A 568 -51.54 20.44 -32.90
CA SER A 568 -50.43 20.00 -32.04
C SER A 568 -50.69 18.65 -31.38
N PHE A 569 -49.65 18.06 -30.82
CA PHE A 569 -49.69 16.93 -29.88
C PHE A 569 -48.53 17.04 -28.88
N ASN A 570 -48.63 16.38 -27.73
CA ASN A 570 -47.50 16.24 -26.80
C ASN A 570 -46.76 14.92 -27.06
N LEU A 571 -45.43 14.99 -27.15
CA LEU A 571 -44.50 13.86 -27.19
C LEU A 571 -43.68 13.87 -25.90
N ASN A 572 -43.86 12.88 -25.01
CA ASN A 572 -43.26 12.84 -23.66
C ASN A 572 -43.47 14.13 -22.84
N GLY A 573 -44.56 14.88 -23.11
CA GLY A 573 -44.87 16.16 -22.46
C GLY A 573 -44.41 17.41 -23.24
N GLU A 574 -43.55 17.28 -24.26
CA GLU A 574 -43.20 18.40 -25.14
C GLU A 574 -44.24 18.58 -26.26
N THR A 575 -44.84 19.77 -26.33
CA THR A 575 -45.78 20.11 -27.42
C THR A 575 -45.04 20.27 -28.76
N LYS A 576 -45.48 19.51 -29.77
CA LYS A 576 -45.06 19.63 -31.17
C LYS A 576 -46.22 20.21 -31.98
N THR A 577 -45.98 21.26 -32.75
CA THR A 577 -47.01 22.02 -33.50
C THR A 577 -46.84 21.88 -35.01
N ALA A 578 -47.92 21.98 -35.78
CA ALA A 578 -47.86 21.97 -37.24
C ALA A 578 -47.06 23.17 -37.80
N PRO A 579 -46.30 23.02 -38.91
CA PRO A 579 -46.08 21.80 -39.68
C PRO A 579 -45.21 20.79 -38.91
N PHE A 580 -45.55 19.50 -39.01
CA PHE A 580 -44.89 18.44 -38.25
C PHE A 580 -43.69 17.86 -39.01
N ASP A 581 -42.57 17.67 -38.30
CA ASP A 581 -41.43 16.91 -38.80
C ASP A 581 -41.76 15.42 -38.98
N SER A 582 -41.06 14.78 -39.91
CA SER A 582 -41.15 13.33 -40.15
C SER A 582 -40.35 12.49 -39.15
N GLU A 583 -39.47 13.11 -38.36
CA GLU A 583 -38.65 12.45 -37.35
C GLU A 583 -38.45 13.34 -36.12
N TYR A 584 -38.56 12.75 -34.92
CA TYR A 584 -38.27 13.39 -33.63
C TYR A 584 -37.31 12.52 -32.81
N THR A 585 -36.66 13.11 -31.81
CA THR A 585 -35.85 12.36 -30.82
C THR A 585 -36.38 12.58 -29.41
N VAL A 586 -36.15 11.62 -28.51
CA VAL A 586 -36.49 11.71 -27.09
C VAL A 586 -35.33 11.26 -26.19
N ALA A 587 -35.13 11.96 -25.07
CA ALA A 587 -34.25 11.56 -23.98
C ALA A 587 -34.91 10.46 -23.11
N SER A 588 -35.30 9.34 -23.74
CA SER A 588 -35.98 8.22 -23.10
C SER A 588 -35.81 6.93 -23.91
N ASP A 589 -36.01 5.79 -23.25
CA ASP A 589 -36.16 4.48 -23.89
C ASP A 589 -37.59 4.23 -24.42
N THR A 590 -38.52 5.15 -24.11
CA THR A 590 -39.96 5.09 -24.34
C THR A 590 -40.50 6.42 -24.86
N ALA A 591 -41.54 6.36 -25.69
CA ALA A 591 -42.28 7.53 -26.13
C ALA A 591 -43.80 7.34 -25.94
N GLU A 592 -44.45 8.35 -25.39
CA GLU A 592 -45.91 8.50 -25.35
C GLU A 592 -46.33 9.73 -26.17
N VAL A 593 -47.34 9.53 -27.02
CA VAL A 593 -47.95 10.57 -27.86
C VAL A 593 -49.39 10.78 -27.41
N LYS A 594 -49.71 12.00 -26.95
CA LYS A 594 -51.01 12.34 -26.36
C LYS A 594 -51.36 13.83 -26.55
N ASP A 595 -52.40 14.30 -25.85
CA ASP A 595 -52.79 15.71 -25.75
C ASP A 595 -52.96 16.42 -27.11
N PHE A 596 -53.68 15.77 -28.02
CA PHE A 596 -53.95 16.28 -29.37
C PHE A 596 -54.78 17.56 -29.33
N THR A 597 -54.31 18.61 -30.01
CA THR A 597 -55.10 19.82 -30.28
C THR A 597 -55.34 19.97 -31.78
N PHE A 598 -56.49 20.52 -32.13
CA PHE A 598 -56.93 20.71 -33.52
C PHE A 598 -56.83 22.18 -33.93
N ASP A 599 -56.92 22.46 -35.23
CA ASP A 599 -57.10 23.85 -35.68
C ASP A 599 -58.52 24.34 -35.36
N THR A 600 -58.75 25.65 -35.47
CA THR A 600 -60.05 26.26 -35.13
C THR A 600 -61.19 25.84 -36.05
N ALA A 601 -60.88 25.37 -37.27
CA ALA A 601 -61.88 24.86 -38.21
C ALA A 601 -62.33 23.44 -37.85
N SER A 602 -61.42 22.62 -37.31
CA SER A 602 -61.62 21.21 -36.94
C SER A 602 -62.28 21.01 -35.57
N THR A 603 -63.11 21.98 -35.15
CA THR A 603 -63.89 21.91 -33.90
C THR A 603 -64.71 20.63 -33.86
N GLY A 604 -64.61 19.86 -32.78
CA GLY A 604 -65.34 18.60 -32.59
C GLY A 604 -64.72 17.37 -33.27
N ALA A 605 -63.58 17.51 -33.95
CA ALA A 605 -62.80 16.38 -34.44
C ALA A 605 -62.23 15.53 -33.28
N THR A 606 -61.90 14.27 -33.58
CA THR A 606 -61.27 13.32 -32.65
C THR A 606 -59.93 12.85 -33.21
N ALA A 607 -58.96 12.56 -32.34
CA ALA A 607 -57.67 12.00 -32.72
C ALA A 607 -57.45 10.65 -32.04
N SER A 608 -56.74 9.76 -32.73
CA SER A 608 -56.19 8.53 -32.19
C SER A 608 -54.77 8.34 -32.71
N VAL A 609 -53.86 7.81 -31.90
CA VAL A 609 -52.50 7.44 -32.33
C VAL A 609 -52.33 5.93 -32.31
N SER A 610 -51.57 5.41 -33.28
CA SER A 610 -51.09 4.03 -33.29
C SER A 610 -49.56 4.02 -33.46
N PRO A 611 -48.80 3.32 -32.59
CA PRO A 611 -49.25 2.68 -31.35
C PRO A 611 -49.66 3.68 -30.25
N GLN A 612 -50.46 3.22 -29.28
CA GLN A 612 -51.00 4.03 -28.17
C GLN A 612 -50.31 3.74 -26.84
N GLY A 613 -50.20 4.74 -25.96
CA GLY A 613 -49.62 4.66 -24.62
C GLY A 613 -48.12 4.94 -24.61
N SER A 614 -47.43 4.57 -23.52
CA SER A 614 -45.97 4.57 -23.48
C SER A 614 -45.42 3.37 -24.25
N VAL A 615 -44.66 3.64 -25.31
CA VAL A 615 -44.18 2.64 -26.27
C VAL A 615 -42.66 2.64 -26.31
N SER A 616 -42.04 1.48 -26.09
CA SER A 616 -40.57 1.35 -26.15
C SER A 616 -40.02 1.65 -27.54
N ILE A 617 -38.97 2.49 -27.56
CA ILE A 617 -38.22 2.92 -28.73
C ILE A 617 -36.97 2.04 -28.85
N PRO A 618 -36.82 1.21 -29.90
CA PRO A 618 -35.61 0.44 -30.12
C PRO A 618 -34.46 1.34 -30.57
N VAL A 619 -33.24 0.98 -30.16
CA VAL A 619 -31.99 1.64 -30.57
C VAL A 619 -31.81 1.56 -32.09
N GLY A 620 -31.29 2.64 -32.68
CA GLY A 620 -30.90 2.78 -34.09
C GLY A 620 -32.05 2.89 -35.09
N THR A 621 -33.09 2.06 -34.96
CA THR A 621 -34.23 2.01 -35.89
C THR A 621 -35.37 2.93 -35.51
N GLY A 622 -35.58 3.19 -34.22
CA GLY A 622 -36.71 4.00 -33.74
C GLY A 622 -38.07 3.32 -33.89
N ARG A 623 -39.14 4.11 -33.71
CA ARG A 623 -40.53 3.64 -33.76
C ARG A 623 -41.40 4.64 -34.52
N SER A 624 -42.10 4.19 -35.55
CA SER A 624 -43.07 5.04 -36.25
C SER A 624 -44.39 5.12 -35.50
N PHE A 625 -44.97 6.31 -35.47
CA PHE A 625 -46.30 6.63 -34.94
C PHE A 625 -47.15 7.25 -36.05
N THR A 626 -48.41 6.85 -36.14
CA THR A 626 -49.41 7.48 -37.01
C THR A 626 -50.54 8.04 -36.15
N ILE A 627 -50.73 9.36 -36.20
CA ILE A 627 -51.90 10.05 -35.66
C ILE A 627 -52.95 10.13 -36.77
N THR A 628 -54.15 9.62 -36.50
CA THR A 628 -55.32 9.77 -37.36
C THR A 628 -56.29 10.76 -36.73
N VAL A 629 -56.63 11.83 -37.44
CA VAL A 629 -57.68 12.79 -37.07
C VAL A 629 -58.94 12.50 -37.86
N LYS A 630 -60.10 12.60 -37.22
CA LYS A 630 -61.42 12.31 -37.78
C LYS A 630 -62.45 13.38 -37.43
N ALA A 631 -63.09 13.95 -38.44
CA ALA A 631 -64.19 14.93 -38.33
C ALA A 631 -65.53 14.27 -37.92
N GLN A 632 -66.52 15.10 -37.58
CA GLN A 632 -67.83 14.67 -37.06
C GLN A 632 -68.75 14.03 -38.12
N ASP A 633 -68.50 14.30 -39.40
CA ASP A 633 -69.15 13.60 -40.52
C ASP A 633 -68.50 12.24 -40.86
N GLY A 634 -67.22 12.05 -40.49
CA GLY A 634 -66.44 10.84 -40.71
C GLY A 634 -65.17 11.02 -41.55
N THR A 635 -64.95 12.20 -42.16
CA THR A 635 -63.75 12.54 -42.93
C THR A 635 -62.47 12.42 -42.09
N GLN A 636 -61.37 11.97 -42.69
CA GLN A 636 -60.12 11.64 -41.99
C GLN A 636 -58.88 12.26 -42.64
N ASN A 637 -57.85 12.47 -41.82
CA ASN A 637 -56.51 12.90 -42.20
C ASN A 637 -55.47 12.18 -41.31
N THR A 638 -54.24 12.02 -41.77
CA THR A 638 -53.20 11.26 -41.06
C THR A 638 -51.85 11.96 -41.06
N VAL A 639 -51.18 11.98 -39.90
CA VAL A 639 -49.81 12.45 -39.72
C VAL A 639 -48.96 11.28 -39.25
N THR A 640 -47.86 10.98 -39.95
CA THR A 640 -46.94 9.89 -39.59
C THR A 640 -45.53 10.42 -39.41
N PHE A 641 -44.87 10.04 -38.31
CA PHE A 641 -43.49 10.38 -37.99
C PHE A 641 -42.78 9.23 -37.29
N THR A 642 -41.46 9.27 -37.20
CA THR A 642 -40.66 8.30 -36.44
C THR A 642 -40.03 8.96 -35.21
N VAL A 643 -40.08 8.28 -34.07
CA VAL A 643 -39.37 8.69 -32.86
C VAL A 643 -38.14 7.81 -32.69
N LYS A 644 -36.97 8.43 -32.54
CA LYS A 644 -35.69 7.77 -32.18
C LYS A 644 -35.25 8.18 -30.78
N ARG A 645 -34.29 7.45 -30.22
CA ARG A 645 -33.60 7.87 -29.01
C ARG A 645 -32.69 9.06 -29.33
N GLN A 646 -32.57 10.00 -28.40
CA GLN A 646 -31.59 11.08 -28.49
C GLN A 646 -30.16 10.51 -28.42
N LYS A 647 -29.22 11.16 -29.12
CA LYS A 647 -27.80 10.81 -29.11
C LYS A 647 -27.02 11.76 -28.25
N TYR A 648 -26.04 11.21 -27.55
CA TYR A 648 -25.11 11.94 -26.69
C TYR A 648 -23.68 11.72 -27.15
N ASN A 649 -22.84 12.74 -26.96
CA ASN A 649 -21.43 12.69 -27.26
C ASN A 649 -20.68 12.15 -26.05
N ILE A 650 -20.07 10.97 -26.19
CA ILE A 650 -19.20 10.40 -25.17
C ILE A 650 -17.75 10.63 -25.59
N SER A 651 -17.12 11.60 -24.93
CA SER A 651 -15.69 11.86 -25.06
C SER A 651 -14.90 10.88 -24.18
N TYR A 652 -13.75 10.43 -24.65
CA TYR A 652 -12.88 9.55 -23.87
C TYR A 652 -11.41 9.87 -24.11
N ARG A 653 -10.62 9.92 -23.02
CA ARG A 653 -9.22 10.36 -23.06
C ARG A 653 -8.32 9.60 -22.09
N VAL A 654 -7.02 9.67 -22.37
CA VAL A 654 -5.95 9.41 -21.42
C VAL A 654 -5.61 10.70 -20.69
N ASP A 655 -5.47 10.65 -19.37
CA ASP A 655 -4.95 11.74 -18.55
C ASP A 655 -3.57 11.35 -17.98
N GLY A 656 -2.64 12.31 -17.92
CA GLY A 656 -1.21 12.07 -17.68
C GLY A 656 -0.42 11.49 -18.86
N GLY A 657 -1.03 10.66 -19.72
CA GLY A 657 -0.37 10.01 -20.87
C GLY A 657 -0.03 8.53 -20.59
N HIS A 658 1.05 8.02 -21.19
CA HIS A 658 1.60 6.68 -20.94
C HIS A 658 0.68 5.48 -21.24
N GLY A 659 -0.18 5.63 -22.24
CA GLY A 659 -1.01 4.54 -22.77
C GLY A 659 -2.02 5.06 -23.78
N LYS A 660 -2.98 4.20 -24.12
CA LYS A 660 -4.09 4.50 -25.05
C LYS A 660 -5.42 3.98 -24.50
N ILE A 661 -6.50 4.49 -25.07
CA ILE A 661 -7.89 4.12 -24.79
C ILE A 661 -8.63 3.82 -26.11
N LYS A 662 -9.57 2.87 -26.08
CA LYS A 662 -10.57 2.65 -27.14
C LYS A 662 -11.95 2.45 -26.54
N ALA A 663 -12.99 2.79 -27.31
CA ALA A 663 -14.38 2.47 -27.01
C ALA A 663 -14.83 1.28 -27.89
N ASP A 664 -15.39 0.26 -27.27
CA ASP A 664 -15.84 -1.01 -27.85
C ASP A 664 -14.81 -1.61 -28.83
N SER A 665 -15.21 -1.92 -30.07
CA SER A 665 -14.34 -2.42 -31.14
C SER A 665 -13.60 -1.30 -31.91
N GLY A 666 -13.46 -0.11 -31.34
CA GLY A 666 -12.80 1.04 -31.96
C GLY A 666 -11.27 0.97 -31.96
N SER A 667 -10.64 1.89 -32.68
CA SER A 667 -9.18 2.07 -32.69
C SER A 667 -8.66 2.62 -31.36
N GLU A 668 -7.42 2.24 -31.01
CA GLU A 668 -6.71 2.83 -29.88
C GLU A 668 -6.27 4.28 -30.17
N VAL A 669 -6.57 5.19 -29.26
CA VAL A 669 -6.25 6.63 -29.36
C VAL A 669 -5.85 7.19 -27.98
N VAL A 670 -5.27 8.38 -27.94
CA VAL A 670 -5.07 9.13 -26.68
C VAL A 670 -6.30 10.00 -26.32
N ASN A 671 -7.05 10.42 -27.32
CA ASN A 671 -8.30 11.17 -27.20
C ASN A 671 -9.26 10.70 -28.30
N GLY A 672 -10.54 10.53 -28.00
CA GLY A 672 -11.57 10.15 -28.96
C GLY A 672 -12.97 10.56 -28.51
N SER A 673 -13.95 10.33 -29.39
CA SER A 673 -15.37 10.55 -29.11
C SER A 673 -16.24 9.57 -29.88
N LYS A 674 -17.36 9.16 -29.31
CA LYS A 674 -18.38 8.32 -29.95
C LYS A 674 -19.78 8.89 -29.66
N GLN A 675 -20.66 8.90 -30.66
CA GLN A 675 -22.09 9.16 -30.43
C GLN A 675 -22.83 7.86 -30.12
N VAL A 676 -23.67 7.91 -29.08
CA VAL A 676 -24.37 6.76 -28.50
C VAL A 676 -25.79 7.19 -28.09
N GLU A 677 -26.76 6.29 -28.23
CA GLU A 677 -28.18 6.57 -27.99
C GLU A 677 -28.57 6.44 -26.50
N TYR A 678 -29.65 7.13 -26.10
CA TYR A 678 -30.16 7.13 -24.73
C TYR A 678 -30.30 5.71 -24.17
N GLY A 679 -29.73 5.47 -22.99
CA GLY A 679 -29.82 4.21 -22.25
C GLY A 679 -28.95 3.06 -22.80
N GLU A 680 -28.09 3.29 -23.79
CA GLU A 680 -27.06 2.32 -24.17
C GLU A 680 -25.92 2.23 -23.13
N ASN A 681 -25.13 1.16 -23.21
CA ASN A 681 -23.90 0.95 -22.44
C ASN A 681 -22.69 0.98 -23.38
N ILE A 682 -21.53 1.43 -22.90
CA ILE A 682 -20.26 1.47 -23.66
C ILE A 682 -19.16 0.79 -22.86
N SER A 683 -18.41 -0.11 -23.51
CA SER A 683 -17.19 -0.67 -22.92
C SER A 683 -15.96 0.10 -23.38
N PHE A 684 -15.01 0.29 -22.49
CA PHE A 684 -13.71 0.89 -22.77
C PHE A 684 -12.61 -0.12 -22.49
N THR A 685 -11.54 -0.06 -23.28
CA THR A 685 -10.30 -0.79 -23.01
C THR A 685 -9.16 0.20 -23.00
N ALA A 686 -8.31 0.10 -22.00
CA ALA A 686 -7.06 0.83 -21.89
C ALA A 686 -5.89 -0.12 -22.15
N THR A 687 -4.94 0.35 -22.97
CA THR A 687 -3.69 -0.33 -23.30
C THR A 687 -2.56 0.52 -22.71
N PRO A 688 -1.98 0.16 -21.55
CA PRO A 688 -0.83 0.86 -20.99
C PRO A 688 0.39 0.78 -21.92
N ASP A 689 1.26 1.79 -21.86
CA ASP A 689 2.60 1.68 -22.42
C ASP A 689 3.48 0.74 -21.59
N ASN A 690 4.55 0.21 -22.17
CA ASN A 690 5.46 -0.72 -21.48
C ASN A 690 6.03 -0.12 -20.18
N GLY A 691 5.83 -0.82 -19.06
CA GLY A 691 6.24 -0.38 -17.72
C GLY A 691 5.19 0.45 -16.97
N TRP A 692 3.99 0.62 -17.54
CA TRP A 692 2.85 1.28 -16.92
C TRP A 692 1.68 0.30 -16.75
N GLU A 693 0.77 0.63 -15.84
CA GLU A 693 -0.48 -0.08 -15.60
C GLU A 693 -1.63 0.91 -15.44
N VAL A 694 -2.88 0.45 -15.59
CA VAL A 694 -4.03 1.33 -15.33
C VAL A 694 -4.13 1.60 -13.83
N ASP A 695 -4.07 2.87 -13.47
CA ASP A 695 -4.30 3.32 -12.11
C ASP A 695 -5.80 3.35 -11.81
N SER A 696 -6.52 4.21 -12.52
CA SER A 696 -7.90 4.56 -12.20
C SER A 696 -8.69 5.00 -13.43
N TRP A 697 -10.01 4.81 -13.35
CA TRP A 697 -10.98 5.32 -14.32
C TRP A 697 -11.87 6.35 -13.65
N THR A 698 -12.27 7.38 -14.40
CA THR A 698 -13.31 8.34 -14.00
C THR A 698 -14.34 8.48 -15.11
N GLY A 699 -15.62 8.63 -14.74
CA GLY A 699 -16.74 8.68 -15.69
C GLY A 699 -17.21 7.33 -16.25
N ALA A 700 -16.57 6.23 -15.87
CA ALA A 700 -16.98 4.84 -16.15
C ALA A 700 -16.66 3.95 -14.94
N THR A 701 -17.33 2.80 -14.82
CA THR A 701 -17.09 1.83 -13.73
C THR A 701 -15.96 0.90 -14.15
N ALA A 702 -14.89 0.80 -13.36
CA ALA A 702 -13.78 -0.12 -13.64
C ALA A 702 -14.23 -1.58 -13.50
N ASN A 703 -13.76 -2.44 -14.40
CA ASN A 703 -13.98 -3.89 -14.35
C ASN A 703 -12.73 -4.59 -13.77
N THR A 704 -12.81 -5.91 -13.54
CA THR A 704 -11.65 -6.75 -13.22
C THR A 704 -11.31 -7.63 -14.43
N PRO A 705 -10.09 -7.54 -15.01
CA PRO A 705 -8.99 -6.64 -14.66
C PRO A 705 -9.23 -5.17 -15.05
N ASN A 706 -8.55 -4.26 -14.35
CA ASN A 706 -8.67 -2.79 -14.46
C ASN A 706 -8.28 -2.22 -15.85
N THR A 707 -7.85 -3.06 -16.79
CA THR A 707 -7.62 -2.67 -18.20
C THR A 707 -8.91 -2.40 -18.97
N THR A 708 -10.08 -2.64 -18.38
CA THR A 708 -11.38 -2.26 -18.97
C THR A 708 -12.30 -1.57 -17.97
N ALA A 709 -13.22 -0.76 -18.49
CA ALA A 709 -14.28 -0.11 -17.73
C ALA A 709 -15.55 -0.01 -18.56
N THR A 710 -16.71 0.12 -17.92
CA THR A 710 -18.01 0.22 -18.59
C THR A 710 -18.79 1.44 -18.11
N LEU A 711 -19.24 2.26 -19.06
CA LEU A 711 -20.22 3.33 -18.83
C LEU A 711 -21.61 2.73 -19.07
N PHE A 712 -22.42 2.67 -18.02
CA PHE A 712 -23.78 2.15 -18.08
C PHE A 712 -24.81 3.28 -18.26
N ASN A 713 -25.92 2.97 -18.94
CA ASN A 713 -27.13 3.79 -19.04
C ASN A 713 -26.84 5.27 -19.42
N VAL A 714 -26.37 5.50 -20.65
CA VAL A 714 -26.03 6.85 -21.14
C VAL A 714 -27.28 7.74 -21.21
N THR A 715 -27.40 8.70 -20.28
CA THR A 715 -28.54 9.64 -20.16
C THR A 715 -28.17 11.10 -20.52
N GLY A 716 -26.94 11.35 -20.94
CA GLY A 716 -26.39 12.67 -21.24
C GLY A 716 -24.97 12.60 -21.78
N ASP A 717 -24.42 13.71 -22.27
CA ASP A 717 -23.01 13.81 -22.66
C ASP A 717 -22.12 13.51 -21.43
N LYS A 718 -21.08 12.68 -21.61
CA LYS A 718 -20.12 12.31 -20.55
C LYS A 718 -18.70 12.31 -21.08
N THR A 719 -17.75 12.50 -20.17
CA THR A 719 -16.33 12.26 -20.44
C THR A 719 -15.87 11.07 -19.60
N VAL A 720 -15.29 10.07 -20.25
CA VAL A 720 -14.53 8.99 -19.60
C VAL A 720 -13.06 9.33 -19.64
N THR A 721 -12.33 9.05 -18.56
CA THR A 721 -10.89 9.29 -18.49
C THR A 721 -10.21 8.12 -17.81
N VAL A 722 -9.13 7.63 -18.41
CA VAL A 722 -8.22 6.65 -17.81
C VAL A 722 -6.92 7.33 -17.39
N LYS A 723 -6.40 6.95 -16.22
CA LYS A 723 -5.07 7.30 -15.72
C LYS A 723 -4.19 6.06 -15.67
N PHE A 724 -2.91 6.24 -15.93
CA PHE A 724 -1.89 5.21 -15.79
C PHE A 724 -0.92 5.57 -14.68
N LYS A 725 -0.37 4.55 -14.01
CA LYS A 725 0.73 4.69 -13.04
C LYS A 725 1.91 3.82 -13.45
N PRO A 726 3.14 4.12 -12.98
CA PRO A 726 4.28 3.22 -13.08
C PRO A 726 3.93 1.84 -12.51
N GLY A 727 3.94 0.82 -13.37
CA GLY A 727 3.68 -0.56 -12.99
C GLY A 727 4.98 -1.33 -12.77
N THR A 728 5.05 -2.54 -13.34
CA THR A 728 6.25 -3.39 -13.34
C THR A 728 6.79 -3.58 -14.76
N PHE A 729 8.12 -3.57 -14.92
CA PHE A 729 8.80 -3.86 -16.18
C PHE A 729 9.60 -5.16 -16.03
N ASN A 730 9.24 -6.19 -16.81
CA ASN A 730 9.84 -7.52 -16.70
C ASN A 730 10.98 -7.70 -17.72
N LEU A 731 12.14 -8.14 -17.25
CA LEU A 731 13.28 -8.53 -18.08
C LEU A 731 13.67 -9.99 -17.82
N THR A 732 13.88 -10.75 -18.89
CA THR A 732 14.37 -12.13 -18.83
C THR A 732 15.81 -12.18 -19.31
N GLY A 733 16.64 -12.97 -18.63
CA GLY A 733 18.03 -13.25 -18.96
C GLY A 733 18.23 -13.91 -20.32
N GLY A 734 19.49 -13.96 -20.77
CA GLY A 734 19.87 -14.58 -22.05
C GLY A 734 19.55 -13.80 -23.33
N GLY A 735 18.79 -12.69 -23.26
CA GLY A 735 18.60 -11.79 -24.40
C GLY A 735 19.87 -10.99 -24.74
N SER A 736 20.22 -10.89 -26.03
CA SER A 736 21.44 -10.22 -26.52
C SER A 736 21.61 -8.78 -26.04
N ASP A 737 20.49 -8.07 -25.88
CA ASP A 737 20.42 -6.64 -25.59
C ASP A 737 19.86 -6.37 -24.17
N ALA A 738 19.86 -7.37 -23.28
CA ALA A 738 19.17 -7.28 -22.00
C ALA A 738 19.81 -6.27 -21.02
N TRP A 739 21.13 -6.09 -21.04
CA TRP A 739 21.83 -5.09 -20.23
C TRP A 739 21.55 -3.67 -20.74
N LYS A 740 21.51 -3.50 -22.07
CA LYS A 740 21.12 -2.25 -22.74
C LYS A 740 19.71 -1.83 -22.34
N LYS A 741 18.73 -2.74 -22.47
CA LYS A 741 17.32 -2.48 -22.09
C LYS A 741 17.16 -2.11 -20.62
N LEU A 742 17.92 -2.75 -19.72
CA LEU A 742 17.96 -2.40 -18.30
C LEU A 742 18.48 -0.98 -18.07
N LYS A 743 19.60 -0.60 -18.69
CA LYS A 743 20.14 0.77 -18.63
C LYS A 743 19.16 1.80 -19.18
N GLU A 744 18.56 1.51 -20.34
CA GLU A 744 17.62 2.41 -21.02
C GLU A 744 16.35 2.63 -20.20
N GLU A 745 15.80 1.59 -19.56
CA GLU A 745 14.64 1.72 -18.68
C GLU A 745 14.98 2.47 -17.38
N ALA A 746 16.07 2.10 -16.70
CA ALA A 746 16.47 2.70 -15.44
C ALA A 746 16.81 4.21 -15.57
N ALA A 747 17.37 4.61 -16.71
CA ALA A 747 17.76 5.99 -16.97
C ALA A 747 16.59 6.97 -17.20
N LYS A 748 15.37 6.48 -17.47
CA LYS A 748 14.20 7.37 -17.67
C LYS A 748 13.82 8.08 -16.36
N THR A 749 13.45 9.35 -16.47
CA THR A 749 12.83 10.12 -15.36
C THR A 749 11.43 9.61 -15.01
N GLU A 750 10.73 9.03 -15.98
CA GLU A 750 9.36 8.51 -15.86
C GLU A 750 9.29 7.12 -16.51
N GLY A 751 8.57 6.19 -15.88
CA GLY A 751 8.55 4.78 -16.25
C GLY A 751 8.40 3.89 -15.02
N SER A 752 8.44 2.57 -15.20
CA SER A 752 8.19 1.57 -14.16
C SER A 752 9.00 1.82 -12.88
N HIS A 753 8.38 1.86 -11.70
CA HIS A 753 9.13 1.96 -10.44
C HIS A 753 9.75 0.63 -10.00
N THR A 754 9.36 -0.49 -10.62
CA THR A 754 9.89 -1.83 -10.32
C THR A 754 10.34 -2.54 -11.60
N ILE A 755 11.64 -2.83 -11.73
CA ILE A 755 12.14 -3.74 -12.76
C ILE A 755 12.27 -5.13 -12.13
N VAL A 756 11.55 -6.11 -12.66
CA VAL A 756 11.67 -7.52 -12.26
C VAL A 756 12.61 -8.24 -13.22
N ILE A 757 13.60 -8.94 -12.67
CA ILE A 757 14.63 -9.64 -13.42
C ILE A 757 14.52 -11.15 -13.20
N ASN A 758 14.48 -11.90 -14.29
CA ASN A 758 14.32 -13.36 -14.30
C ASN A 758 15.55 -14.02 -14.92
N GLY A 759 16.38 -14.68 -14.12
CA GLY A 759 17.64 -15.28 -14.56
C GLY A 759 18.79 -14.28 -14.72
N GLU A 760 19.86 -14.68 -15.42
CA GLU A 760 21.10 -13.88 -15.55
C GLU A 760 21.09 -12.96 -16.79
N ILE A 761 21.34 -11.66 -16.54
CA ILE A 761 21.62 -10.63 -17.55
C ILE A 761 23.10 -10.27 -17.46
N THR A 762 23.82 -10.48 -18.56
CA THR A 762 25.29 -10.30 -18.63
C THR A 762 25.67 -9.18 -19.59
N ALA A 763 26.58 -8.29 -19.16
CA ALA A 763 27.18 -7.29 -20.02
C ALA A 763 28.10 -7.95 -21.08
N THR A 764 27.83 -7.71 -22.36
CA THR A 764 28.58 -8.32 -23.47
C THR A 764 29.59 -7.36 -24.09
N GLY A 765 29.28 -6.06 -24.14
CA GLY A 765 30.11 -5.01 -24.72
C GLY A 765 29.29 -3.94 -25.44
N GLY A 766 29.96 -2.93 -26.00
CA GLY A 766 29.31 -1.85 -26.74
C GLY A 766 28.32 -1.06 -25.86
N ASP A 767 27.11 -0.85 -26.38
CA ASP A 767 25.99 -0.24 -25.65
C ASP A 767 25.33 -1.21 -24.64
N ASN A 768 25.44 -2.53 -24.87
CA ASN A 768 25.08 -3.61 -23.94
C ASN A 768 26.17 -3.91 -22.88
N ALA A 769 26.79 -2.85 -22.37
CA ALA A 769 27.69 -2.81 -21.22
C ALA A 769 27.71 -1.39 -20.62
N GLY A 770 28.43 -1.16 -19.52
CA GLY A 770 28.52 0.15 -18.87
C GLY A 770 27.51 0.35 -17.73
N GLU A 771 27.79 1.33 -16.88
CA GLU A 771 27.04 1.60 -15.65
C GLU A 771 25.55 1.93 -15.89
N ILE A 772 24.70 1.42 -14.98
CA ILE A 772 23.27 1.69 -14.90
C ILE A 772 23.08 2.97 -14.07
N LYS A 773 22.40 3.95 -14.68
CA LYS A 773 22.08 5.26 -14.07
C LYS A 773 20.58 5.32 -13.79
N LEU A 774 20.21 6.03 -12.74
CA LEU A 774 18.81 6.19 -12.34
C LEU A 774 18.28 7.57 -12.72
N GLY A 775 17.17 7.61 -13.46
CA GLY A 775 16.40 8.85 -13.66
C GLY A 775 15.37 9.09 -12.54
N ARG A 776 14.95 8.03 -11.84
CA ARG A 776 13.92 8.00 -10.80
C ARG A 776 14.32 7.07 -9.64
N THR A 777 13.59 7.12 -8.52
CA THR A 777 13.70 6.06 -7.50
C THR A 777 13.25 4.74 -8.11
N LEU A 778 14.05 3.68 -7.93
CA LEU A 778 13.88 2.44 -8.68
C LEU A 778 14.11 1.22 -7.78
N THR A 779 13.16 0.29 -7.82
CA THR A 779 13.34 -1.06 -7.30
C THR A 779 13.80 -1.98 -8.43
N ILE A 780 14.87 -2.73 -8.20
CA ILE A 780 15.27 -3.85 -9.06
C ILE A 780 15.08 -5.12 -8.22
N LYS A 781 14.05 -5.89 -8.58
CA LYS A 781 13.65 -7.11 -7.88
C LYS A 781 14.06 -8.34 -8.69
N GLY A 782 14.66 -9.31 -8.04
CA GLY A 782 14.89 -10.64 -8.58
C GLY A 782 13.69 -11.56 -8.42
N SER A 783 13.54 -12.51 -9.34
CA SER A 783 12.98 -13.83 -9.00
C SER A 783 14.11 -14.81 -8.66
N PHE A 784 13.75 -16.02 -8.23
CA PHE A 784 14.71 -17.07 -7.90
C PHE A 784 15.69 -17.29 -9.09
N SER A 785 16.99 -17.15 -8.84
CA SER A 785 18.11 -17.11 -9.84
C SER A 785 18.35 -15.80 -10.61
N ALA A 786 17.79 -14.65 -10.20
CA ALA A 786 18.08 -13.36 -10.82
C ALA A 786 19.53 -12.89 -10.58
N VAL A 787 20.24 -12.55 -11.66
CA VAL A 787 21.64 -12.09 -11.60
C VAL A 787 21.92 -10.95 -12.58
N LEU A 788 22.62 -9.91 -12.13
CA LEU A 788 23.27 -8.90 -12.96
C LEU A 788 24.78 -9.12 -12.97
N ASN A 789 25.31 -9.53 -14.12
CA ASN A 789 26.73 -9.82 -14.32
C ASN A 789 27.40 -8.74 -15.20
N ALA A 790 28.12 -7.81 -14.58
CA ALA A 790 28.84 -6.76 -15.31
C ALA A 790 30.10 -7.26 -16.04
N ASN A 791 30.50 -8.52 -15.84
CA ASN A 791 31.51 -9.21 -16.66
C ASN A 791 32.84 -8.45 -16.78
N GLY A 792 33.24 -7.75 -15.72
CA GLY A 792 34.43 -6.90 -15.64
C GLY A 792 34.41 -5.65 -16.53
N LYS A 793 33.28 -5.31 -17.19
CA LYS A 793 33.20 -4.25 -18.21
C LYS A 793 33.04 -2.85 -17.63
N SER A 794 32.40 -2.73 -16.47
CA SER A 794 32.16 -1.48 -15.75
C SER A 794 31.70 -1.78 -14.33
N ARG A 795 31.59 -0.75 -13.48
CA ARG A 795 30.73 -0.83 -12.30
C ARG A 795 29.27 -1.05 -12.70
N VAL A 796 28.45 -1.58 -11.77
CA VAL A 796 27.04 -1.90 -12.08
C VAL A 796 26.16 -0.66 -11.93
N PHE A 797 26.17 0.02 -10.78
CA PHE A 797 25.26 1.13 -10.49
C PHE A 797 25.95 2.46 -10.18
N ASN A 798 25.38 3.55 -10.68
CA ASN A 798 25.76 4.93 -10.35
C ASN A 798 24.53 5.68 -9.80
N VAL A 799 24.42 5.75 -8.46
CA VAL A 799 23.23 6.24 -7.73
C VAL A 799 23.49 7.68 -7.26
N LYS A 800 22.90 8.67 -7.94
CA LYS A 800 23.14 10.11 -7.70
C LYS A 800 21.90 10.97 -7.93
N ASN A 801 22.01 12.27 -7.62
CA ASN A 801 20.97 13.28 -7.80
C ASN A 801 19.72 13.00 -6.94
N ASP A 802 19.88 12.67 -5.66
CA ASP A 802 18.78 12.39 -4.73
C ASP A 802 17.87 11.25 -5.21
N LYS A 803 18.48 10.10 -5.53
CA LYS A 803 17.78 8.91 -6.04
C LYS A 803 17.98 7.73 -5.10
N THR A 804 16.93 6.94 -4.93
CA THR A 804 16.99 5.69 -4.15
C THR A 804 17.01 4.49 -5.09
N LEU A 805 18.02 3.64 -4.94
CA LEU A 805 18.05 2.29 -5.51
C LEU A 805 17.60 1.30 -4.44
N ILE A 806 16.66 0.42 -4.76
CA ILE A 806 16.26 -0.70 -3.91
C ILE A 806 16.61 -1.99 -4.64
N LEU A 807 17.46 -2.82 -4.04
CA LEU A 807 17.75 -4.18 -4.48
C LEU A 807 16.97 -5.17 -3.61
N GLU A 808 16.23 -6.06 -4.25
CA GLU A 808 15.36 -7.05 -3.61
C GLU A 808 15.60 -8.41 -4.27
N ASP A 809 16.01 -9.42 -3.50
CA ASP A 809 16.21 -10.82 -3.93
C ASP A 809 17.08 -11.01 -5.20
N ILE A 810 18.07 -10.14 -5.44
CA ILE A 810 18.90 -10.16 -6.67
C ILE A 810 20.41 -10.22 -6.38
N THR A 811 21.14 -10.99 -7.19
CA THR A 811 22.62 -11.04 -7.15
C THR A 811 23.23 -10.05 -8.15
N ILE A 812 24.16 -9.23 -7.69
CA ILE A 812 24.99 -8.32 -8.48
C ILE A 812 26.41 -8.87 -8.46
N LYS A 813 27.03 -9.11 -9.63
CA LYS A 813 28.37 -9.69 -9.68
C LYS A 813 29.28 -9.14 -10.78
N ASN A 814 30.59 -9.29 -10.57
CA ASN A 814 31.64 -8.99 -11.55
C ASN A 814 31.62 -7.53 -12.03
N GLY A 815 31.24 -6.60 -11.15
CA GLY A 815 31.28 -5.16 -11.40
C GLY A 815 32.69 -4.62 -11.18
N LYS A 816 33.28 -4.01 -12.20
CA LYS A 816 34.64 -3.46 -12.13
C LYS A 816 34.69 -2.01 -12.55
N ALA A 817 34.93 -1.11 -11.61
CA ALA A 817 35.21 0.29 -11.91
C ALA A 817 36.52 0.41 -12.73
N GLN A 818 36.65 1.45 -13.54
CA GLN A 818 37.69 1.55 -14.58
C GLN A 818 38.42 2.90 -14.48
N GLY A 819 39.73 2.87 -14.29
CA GLY A 819 40.60 4.04 -14.44
C GLY A 819 40.67 5.00 -13.24
N GLY A 820 40.77 4.47 -12.00
CA GLY A 820 40.88 5.31 -10.79
C GLY A 820 39.55 5.61 -10.11
N GLU A 821 38.56 4.74 -10.28
CA GLU A 821 37.14 5.04 -10.07
C GLU A 821 36.52 4.18 -8.96
N PRO A 822 35.66 4.73 -8.09
CA PRO A 822 35.12 4.01 -6.95
C PRO A 822 33.86 3.19 -7.26
N GLY A 823 33.50 2.27 -6.34
CA GLY A 823 32.19 1.62 -6.31
C GLY A 823 31.98 0.55 -7.38
N GLY A 824 32.64 -0.61 -7.24
CA GLY A 824 32.65 -1.68 -8.26
C GLY A 824 31.28 -2.32 -8.47
N GLY A 825 30.58 -2.68 -7.39
CA GLY A 825 29.15 -3.00 -7.45
C GLY A 825 28.32 -1.73 -7.64
N ALA A 826 28.39 -0.81 -6.68
CA ALA A 826 27.67 0.46 -6.73
C ALA A 826 28.48 1.64 -6.18
N VAL A 827 28.27 2.82 -6.77
CA VAL A 827 28.66 4.11 -6.18
C VAL A 827 27.41 4.90 -5.77
N VAL A 828 27.37 5.36 -4.52
CA VAL A 828 26.25 6.12 -3.94
C VAL A 828 26.73 7.52 -3.56
N TRP A 829 26.27 8.51 -4.30
CA TRP A 829 26.68 9.91 -4.14
C TRP A 829 25.86 10.66 -3.08
N GLY A 830 26.31 11.85 -2.67
CA GLY A 830 25.57 12.74 -1.76
C GLY A 830 24.07 12.85 -2.07
N GLY A 831 23.22 12.70 -1.04
CA GLY A 831 21.76 12.76 -1.13
C GLY A 831 21.08 11.47 -1.64
N SER A 832 21.81 10.58 -2.29
CA SER A 832 21.29 9.29 -2.78
C SER A 832 21.33 8.18 -1.72
N THR A 833 20.51 7.15 -1.93
CA THR A 833 20.44 5.96 -1.07
C THR A 833 20.49 4.66 -1.88
N LEU A 834 21.23 3.67 -1.41
CA LEU A 834 21.12 2.27 -1.81
C LEU A 834 20.53 1.47 -0.64
N ILE A 835 19.44 0.75 -0.88
CA ILE A 835 18.83 -0.20 0.05
C ILE A 835 19.02 -1.60 -0.51
N MET A 836 19.63 -2.50 0.26
CA MET A 836 19.70 -3.93 -0.01
C MET A 836 18.80 -4.66 0.98
N LYS A 837 17.86 -5.45 0.47
CA LYS A 837 16.89 -6.22 1.27
C LYS A 837 16.58 -7.58 0.64
N GLY A 838 15.83 -8.43 1.34
CA GLY A 838 15.68 -9.85 1.00
C GLY A 838 17.05 -10.55 0.90
N SER A 839 17.19 -11.51 0.00
CA SER A 839 18.47 -12.21 -0.23
C SER A 839 19.43 -11.49 -1.19
N SER A 840 19.37 -10.16 -1.26
CA SER A 840 20.18 -9.38 -2.23
C SER A 840 21.68 -9.48 -1.95
N THR A 841 22.46 -9.78 -2.98
CA THR A 841 23.91 -10.05 -2.86
C THR A 841 24.72 -9.15 -3.79
N ILE A 842 25.83 -8.59 -3.34
CA ILE A 842 26.89 -8.00 -4.20
C ILE A 842 28.16 -8.86 -4.04
N THR A 843 28.77 -9.31 -5.13
CA THR A 843 29.91 -10.23 -5.05
C THR A 843 30.90 -10.18 -6.21
N ASN A 844 32.18 -10.48 -5.95
CA ASN A 844 33.27 -10.47 -6.93
C ASN A 844 33.36 -9.11 -7.68
N CYS A 845 33.23 -7.99 -6.96
CA CYS A 845 33.30 -6.65 -7.54
C CYS A 845 34.61 -5.93 -7.15
N GLU A 846 35.13 -5.09 -8.05
CA GLU A 846 36.46 -4.49 -7.98
C GLU A 846 36.40 -2.97 -8.23
N ALA A 847 37.11 -2.18 -7.44
CA ALA A 847 37.30 -0.73 -7.63
C ALA A 847 38.54 -0.24 -6.87
N ASP A 848 39.01 0.98 -7.11
CA ASP A 848 40.07 1.58 -6.29
C ASP A 848 39.60 1.76 -4.82
N ASN A 849 38.35 2.21 -4.64
CA ASN A 849 37.71 2.38 -3.33
C ASN A 849 36.29 1.81 -3.36
N GLY A 850 35.89 1.03 -2.36
CA GLY A 850 34.53 0.47 -2.26
C GLY A 850 34.24 -0.59 -3.32
N GLY A 851 34.94 -1.73 -3.27
CA GLY A 851 34.84 -2.79 -4.27
C GLY A 851 33.40 -3.29 -4.48
N GLY A 852 32.70 -3.59 -3.39
CA GLY A 852 31.26 -3.84 -3.37
C GLY A 852 30.46 -2.55 -3.51
N VAL A 853 30.58 -1.65 -2.52
CA VAL A 853 29.89 -0.33 -2.51
C VAL A 853 30.83 0.78 -2.06
N TYR A 854 30.85 1.90 -2.80
CA TYR A 854 31.38 3.17 -2.32
C TYR A 854 30.23 4.08 -1.89
N ILE A 855 30.34 4.64 -0.69
CA ILE A 855 29.38 5.62 -0.15
C ILE A 855 30.09 6.96 -0.01
N ASP A 856 29.72 7.92 -0.86
CA ASP A 856 30.21 9.30 -0.82
C ASP A 856 29.67 10.07 0.39
N ASN A 857 30.27 11.22 0.71
CA ASN A 857 29.82 12.08 1.79
C ASN A 857 28.36 12.54 1.59
N GLY A 858 27.48 12.18 2.53
CA GLY A 858 26.04 12.41 2.43
C GLY A 858 25.25 11.38 1.61
N GLY A 859 25.91 10.40 0.98
CA GLY A 859 25.26 9.20 0.44
C GLY A 859 24.90 8.22 1.56
N THR A 860 23.98 7.29 1.30
CA THR A 860 23.55 6.28 2.29
C THR A 860 23.50 4.86 1.73
N LEU A 861 24.10 3.88 2.43
CA LEU A 861 23.83 2.45 2.25
C LEU A 861 23.00 1.94 3.44
N ILE A 862 21.98 1.14 3.15
CA ILE A 862 21.17 0.42 4.14
C ILE A 862 21.10 -1.05 3.74
N MET A 863 21.63 -1.93 4.59
CA MET A 863 21.51 -3.39 4.44
C MET A 863 20.53 -3.96 5.46
N LYS A 864 19.56 -4.74 5.00
CA LYS A 864 18.49 -5.37 5.80
C LYS A 864 18.38 -6.87 5.46
N ASP A 865 17.50 -7.58 6.15
CA ASP A 865 17.16 -8.99 5.90
C ASP A 865 18.42 -9.87 5.78
N SER A 866 18.51 -10.81 4.83
CA SER A 866 19.69 -11.65 4.59
C SER A 866 20.67 -11.06 3.55
N SER A 867 20.68 -9.73 3.36
CA SER A 867 21.50 -9.11 2.33
C SER A 867 23.01 -9.20 2.59
N THR A 868 23.76 -9.48 1.53
CA THR A 868 25.16 -9.94 1.59
C THR A 868 26.08 -9.12 0.69
N ILE A 869 27.28 -8.79 1.17
CA ILE A 869 28.41 -8.32 0.33
C ILE A 869 29.61 -9.26 0.57
N THR A 870 30.10 -9.94 -0.46
CA THR A 870 31.13 -11.00 -0.30
C THR A 870 32.11 -11.09 -1.47
N ASN A 871 33.39 -11.34 -1.19
CA ASN A 871 34.47 -11.50 -2.18
C ASN A 871 34.73 -10.26 -3.06
N CYS A 872 34.42 -9.05 -2.59
CA CYS A 872 34.73 -7.81 -3.31
C CYS A 872 36.07 -7.24 -2.86
N GLU A 873 36.80 -6.59 -3.78
CA GLU A 873 38.17 -6.12 -3.57
C GLU A 873 38.37 -4.64 -3.95
N ALA A 874 39.21 -3.95 -3.18
CA ALA A 874 39.66 -2.58 -3.44
C ALA A 874 41.00 -2.31 -2.74
N ASP A 875 41.59 -1.13 -2.93
CA ASP A 875 42.67 -0.66 -2.07
C ASP A 875 42.10 -0.27 -0.69
N ASP A 876 41.01 0.52 -0.70
CA ASP A 876 40.26 0.92 0.49
C ASP A 876 38.82 0.34 0.46
N GLY A 877 38.48 -0.46 1.47
CA GLY A 877 37.11 -0.98 1.68
C GLY A 877 36.63 -1.92 0.58
N GLY A 878 37.17 -3.13 0.52
CA GLY A 878 36.83 -4.11 -0.52
C GLY A 878 35.34 -4.44 -0.55
N GLY A 879 34.70 -4.54 0.60
CA GLY A 879 33.27 -4.75 0.72
C GLY A 879 32.51 -3.42 0.62
N VAL A 880 32.82 -2.50 1.52
CA VAL A 880 32.23 -1.17 1.58
C VAL A 880 33.29 -0.12 1.93
N TYR A 881 33.30 1.01 1.24
CA TYR A 881 34.02 2.22 1.67
C TYR A 881 33.03 3.28 2.13
N VAL A 882 33.17 3.76 3.37
CA VAL A 882 32.18 4.61 4.06
C VAL A 882 32.71 6.02 4.30
N ASN A 883 32.46 6.93 3.35
CA ASN A 883 32.48 8.38 3.57
C ASN A 883 31.06 8.94 3.82
N GLY A 884 30.01 8.21 3.44
CA GLY A 884 28.62 8.55 3.75
C GLY A 884 28.09 7.98 5.06
N THR A 885 26.83 7.54 5.02
CA THR A 885 26.15 6.82 6.11
C THR A 885 26.02 5.35 5.74
N PHE A 886 26.43 4.44 6.63
CA PHE A 886 26.21 3.00 6.47
C PHE A 886 25.33 2.45 7.60
N LYS A 887 24.23 1.78 7.26
CA LYS A 887 23.28 1.15 8.18
C LYS A 887 23.15 -0.35 7.94
N MET A 888 23.08 -1.13 9.01
CA MET A 888 22.90 -2.59 8.99
C MET A 888 21.86 -3.04 10.04
N GLU A 889 21.07 -4.07 9.73
CA GLU A 889 20.16 -4.72 10.69
C GLU A 889 19.83 -6.17 10.27
N GLY A 890 19.41 -7.00 11.23
CA GLY A 890 18.92 -8.36 10.98
C GLY A 890 20.02 -9.34 10.54
N GLY A 891 19.85 -9.96 9.38
CA GLY A 891 20.81 -10.90 8.81
C GLY A 891 21.90 -10.25 7.92
N ALA A 892 21.95 -8.92 7.84
CA ALA A 892 22.88 -8.21 6.97
C ALA A 892 24.35 -8.58 7.26
N ILE A 893 25.14 -8.86 6.22
CA ILE A 893 26.54 -9.28 6.35
C ILE A 893 27.44 -8.72 5.23
N VAL A 894 28.58 -8.13 5.63
CA VAL A 894 29.73 -7.87 4.76
C VAL A 894 30.77 -8.93 5.10
N THR A 895 30.69 -10.08 4.42
CA THR A 895 31.36 -11.33 4.80
C THR A 895 32.87 -11.14 4.91
N PRO A 896 33.47 -11.22 6.11
CA PRO A 896 34.92 -11.07 6.24
C PRO A 896 35.65 -12.15 5.45
N SER A 897 36.71 -11.76 4.73
CA SER A 897 37.59 -12.72 4.07
C SER A 897 38.28 -13.63 5.09
N THR A 898 38.79 -14.77 4.63
CA THR A 898 39.31 -15.86 5.48
C THR A 898 40.63 -16.41 4.96
N GLY A 899 41.49 -16.91 5.85
CA GLY A 899 42.83 -17.38 5.48
C GLY A 899 43.79 -16.20 5.32
N GLY A 900 44.62 -16.19 4.27
CA GLY A 900 45.61 -15.13 4.04
C GLY A 900 45.03 -13.71 3.98
N ASP A 901 43.77 -13.58 3.54
CA ASP A 901 43.05 -12.31 3.42
C ASP A 901 42.23 -11.95 4.68
N GLU A 902 42.32 -12.72 5.78
CA GLU A 902 41.49 -12.50 6.98
C GLU A 902 41.78 -11.19 7.71
N ASN A 903 43.04 -10.75 7.68
CA ASN A 903 43.51 -9.51 8.28
C ASN A 903 43.95 -8.46 7.24
N ALA A 904 43.69 -8.71 5.95
CA ALA A 904 44.09 -7.81 4.87
C ALA A 904 43.11 -6.62 4.72
N LYS A 905 43.63 -5.40 4.67
CA LYS A 905 42.86 -4.25 4.17
C LYS A 905 42.47 -4.48 2.70
N GLY A 906 41.30 -3.99 2.29
CA GLY A 906 40.85 -4.04 0.89
C GLY A 906 40.21 -5.36 0.46
N LYS A 907 40.15 -6.37 1.34
CA LYS A 907 39.66 -7.73 1.04
C LYS A 907 38.31 -8.01 1.70
N ASN A 908 37.24 -7.53 1.07
CA ASN A 908 35.85 -7.57 1.55
C ASN A 908 35.64 -7.01 2.98
N ASP A 909 36.40 -5.96 3.34
CA ASP A 909 36.26 -5.17 4.56
C ASP A 909 35.33 -3.95 4.40
N VAL A 910 34.96 -3.37 5.54
CA VAL A 910 34.25 -2.09 5.66
C VAL A 910 35.26 -1.03 6.10
N ASP A 911 35.74 -0.20 5.17
CA ASP A 911 36.64 0.91 5.49
C ASP A 911 35.83 2.15 5.94
N LEU A 912 36.26 2.78 7.03
CA LEU A 912 35.59 3.90 7.67
C LEU A 912 36.47 5.15 7.63
N GLU A 913 36.13 6.07 6.72
CA GLU A 913 36.74 7.39 6.58
C GLU A 913 36.65 8.20 7.90
N ASN A 914 37.43 9.28 8.02
CA ASN A 914 37.60 10.01 9.27
C ASN A 914 36.26 10.44 9.90
N GLY A 915 36.03 10.05 11.16
CA GLY A 915 34.81 10.30 11.92
C GLY A 915 33.57 9.46 11.52
N LYS A 916 33.65 8.59 10.50
CA LYS A 916 32.52 7.77 10.03
C LYS A 916 32.40 6.46 10.81
N THR A 917 31.20 5.92 10.95
CA THR A 917 30.87 4.75 11.79
C THR A 917 29.79 3.89 11.14
N VAL A 918 29.78 2.58 11.41
CA VAL A 918 28.62 1.73 11.11
C VAL A 918 27.47 2.07 12.07
N THR A 919 26.24 2.13 11.56
CA THR A 919 25.03 2.28 12.40
C THR A 919 24.26 0.97 12.37
N VAL A 920 24.03 0.35 13.53
CA VAL A 920 23.20 -0.86 13.64
C VAL A 920 21.80 -0.45 14.08
N THR A 921 20.83 -0.57 13.17
CA THR A 921 19.43 -0.11 13.37
C THR A 921 18.49 -1.18 13.90
N GLY A 922 18.99 -2.40 14.08
CA GLY A 922 18.32 -3.52 14.74
C GLY A 922 19.32 -4.67 14.90
N ALA A 923 19.12 -5.51 15.91
CA ALA A 923 20.06 -6.58 16.28
C ALA A 923 20.55 -7.43 15.08
N LEU A 924 21.87 -7.66 15.02
CA LEU A 924 22.52 -8.43 13.96
C LEU A 924 22.74 -9.90 14.36
N SER A 925 22.30 -10.84 13.51
CA SER A 925 22.47 -12.28 13.76
C SER A 925 23.91 -12.76 13.55
N HIS A 926 24.64 -12.16 12.62
CA HIS A 926 25.99 -12.58 12.24
C HIS A 926 27.07 -12.09 13.21
N ARG A 927 28.01 -12.97 13.55
CA ARG A 927 29.07 -12.76 14.53
C ARG A 927 30.40 -13.35 14.03
N PRO A 928 31.25 -12.57 13.34
CA PRO A 928 31.06 -11.18 12.91
C PRO A 928 30.07 -11.02 11.74
N ALA A 929 29.45 -9.85 11.64
CA ALA A 929 28.70 -9.35 10.49
C ALA A 929 29.58 -8.50 9.54
N ALA A 930 30.71 -7.95 10.01
CA ALA A 930 31.70 -7.25 9.18
C ALA A 930 33.10 -7.26 9.81
N ARG A 931 34.14 -7.00 8.99
CA ARG A 931 35.47 -6.56 9.45
C ARG A 931 35.63 -5.08 9.15
N ILE A 932 35.95 -4.27 10.15
CA ILE A 932 36.08 -2.81 10.06
C ILE A 932 37.56 -2.43 9.92
N THR A 933 37.84 -1.55 8.96
CA THR A 933 39.15 -0.90 8.76
C THR A 933 38.97 0.60 9.02
N PRO A 934 39.31 1.14 10.21
CA PRO A 934 39.15 2.56 10.48
C PRO A 934 40.32 3.39 9.91
N TYR A 935 40.00 4.57 9.38
CA TYR A 935 40.98 5.59 8.94
C TYR A 935 42.04 5.92 10.02
N SER A 936 41.64 5.91 11.30
CA SER A 936 42.49 6.23 12.43
C SER A 936 42.37 5.19 13.55
N TYR A 937 43.52 4.84 14.13
CA TYR A 937 43.63 3.96 15.29
C TYR A 937 44.12 4.81 16.47
N THR A 938 43.17 5.14 17.34
CA THR A 938 43.31 6.11 18.45
C THR A 938 42.24 5.78 19.49
N ASP A 939 42.58 5.88 20.77
CA ASP A 939 41.65 5.58 21.86
C ASP A 939 40.39 6.46 21.81
N GLY A 940 39.24 5.87 22.12
CA GLY A 940 37.93 6.52 22.01
C GLY A 940 37.33 6.58 20.60
N ARG A 941 38.07 6.22 19.54
CA ARG A 941 37.51 6.13 18.16
C ARG A 941 36.35 5.14 18.13
N VAL A 942 35.16 5.68 17.90
CA VAL A 942 33.94 4.89 17.66
C VAL A 942 34.06 4.18 16.31
N LEU A 943 33.61 2.92 16.25
CA LEU A 943 33.60 2.05 15.08
C LEU A 943 32.15 1.75 14.64
N ALA A 944 31.29 1.42 15.61
CA ALA A 944 29.88 1.13 15.37
C ALA A 944 28.97 1.69 16.48
N THR A 945 27.71 1.97 16.15
CA THR A 945 26.71 2.64 17.00
C THR A 945 25.35 1.95 16.92
N GLY A 946 24.43 2.25 17.84
CA GLY A 946 23.10 1.63 17.91
C GLY A 946 23.14 0.24 18.57
N ASP A 947 22.39 -0.72 18.02
CA ASP A 947 22.29 -2.10 18.53
C ASP A 947 23.54 -2.95 18.25
N ALA A 948 24.69 -2.31 18.04
CA ALA A 948 25.97 -2.91 17.73
C ALA A 948 26.54 -3.65 18.95
N GLU A 949 26.87 -4.93 18.83
CA GLU A 949 27.65 -5.67 19.83
C GLU A 949 29.10 -5.91 19.38
N LYS A 950 30.02 -6.06 20.33
CA LYS A 950 31.45 -6.36 20.06
C LYS A 950 31.58 -7.56 19.11
N ALA A 951 30.81 -8.63 19.37
CA ALA A 951 30.83 -9.85 18.59
C ALA A 951 30.30 -9.69 17.14
N ASN A 952 29.61 -8.60 16.78
CA ASN A 952 29.20 -8.36 15.40
C ASN A 952 30.35 -7.84 14.51
N PHE A 953 31.51 -7.48 15.07
CA PHE A 953 32.59 -6.87 14.31
C PHE A 953 33.94 -7.53 14.60
N LYS A 954 34.75 -7.70 13.55
CA LYS A 954 36.21 -7.77 13.66
C LYS A 954 36.81 -6.42 13.29
N VAL A 955 38.06 -6.18 13.68
CA VAL A 955 38.82 -5.00 13.27
C VAL A 955 40.09 -5.45 12.55
N THR A 956 40.39 -4.83 11.41
CA THR A 956 41.63 -5.05 10.64
C THR A 956 42.84 -4.59 11.48
N PRO A 957 43.93 -5.37 11.60
CA PRO A 957 45.11 -4.93 12.35
C PRO A 957 45.83 -3.78 11.66
N LYS A 958 46.21 -2.74 12.41
CA LYS A 958 47.03 -1.64 11.88
C LYS A 958 48.41 -2.19 11.51
N ASN A 959 48.94 -1.78 10.36
CA ASN A 959 50.18 -2.29 9.77
C ASN A 959 50.22 -3.83 9.58
N GLY A 960 49.08 -4.53 9.66
CA GLY A 960 48.98 -5.98 9.59
C GLY A 960 49.34 -6.74 10.88
N ASN A 961 49.79 -6.06 11.95
CA ASN A 961 50.25 -6.71 13.18
C ASN A 961 49.93 -5.97 14.50
N GLU A 962 49.41 -4.74 14.46
CA GLU A 962 48.90 -4.03 15.64
C GLU A 962 47.40 -4.29 15.83
N TYR A 963 47.06 -5.18 16.75
CA TYR A 963 45.70 -5.56 17.10
C TYR A 963 45.14 -4.61 18.17
N TRP A 964 44.37 -3.61 17.75
CA TRP A 964 43.83 -2.55 18.61
C TRP A 964 42.61 -3.01 19.42
N ARG A 965 42.59 -2.77 20.74
CA ARG A 965 41.54 -3.24 21.64
C ARG A 965 40.27 -2.39 21.52
N TYR A 966 39.13 -3.05 21.35
CA TYR A 966 37.81 -2.42 21.22
C TYR A 966 36.78 -3.16 22.08
N ASN A 967 35.79 -2.42 22.58
CA ASN A 967 34.70 -2.96 23.39
C ASN A 967 33.42 -2.13 23.23
N LYS A 968 32.29 -2.61 23.78
CA LYS A 968 31.05 -1.84 23.88
C LYS A 968 31.09 -1.00 25.16
N LYS A 969 31.25 0.32 25.01
CA LYS A 969 31.32 1.27 26.13
C LYS A 969 30.54 2.54 25.77
N ASP A 970 29.78 3.06 26.74
CA ASP A 970 28.86 4.20 26.56
C ASP A 970 27.84 4.02 25.43
N GLY A 971 27.37 2.78 25.24
CA GLY A 971 26.39 2.41 24.20
C GLY A 971 26.95 2.24 22.79
N VAL A 972 28.26 2.42 22.57
CA VAL A 972 28.89 2.33 21.25
C VAL A 972 30.08 1.36 21.25
N ILE A 973 30.41 0.81 20.08
CA ILE A 973 31.66 0.06 19.89
C ILE A 973 32.77 1.05 19.60
N LYS A 974 33.82 1.08 20.43
CA LYS A 974 34.96 1.99 20.27
C LYS A 974 36.28 1.36 20.70
N PHE A 975 37.40 1.89 20.22
CA PHE A 975 38.72 1.57 20.79
C PHE A 975 38.80 2.02 22.24
N VAL A 976 39.31 1.15 23.10
CA VAL A 976 39.44 1.36 24.55
C VAL A 976 40.74 0.73 25.05
N PRO A 977 41.60 1.48 25.75
CA PRO A 977 42.76 0.91 26.42
C PRO A 977 42.30 0.06 27.61
N ALA A 978 43.20 -0.79 28.13
CA ALA A 978 43.04 -1.40 29.45
C ALA A 978 44.41 -1.61 30.10
N THR A 979 44.42 -1.69 31.43
CA THR A 979 45.62 -1.78 32.26
C THR A 979 45.74 -3.15 32.88
N LEU A 980 46.87 -3.82 32.62
CA LEU A 980 47.28 -5.02 33.34
C LEU A 980 48.02 -4.59 34.59
N THR A 981 47.62 -5.12 35.73
CA THR A 981 48.35 -4.98 37.00
C THR A 981 48.77 -6.35 37.50
N VAL A 982 50.06 -6.52 37.83
CA VAL A 982 50.61 -7.71 38.48
C VAL A 982 51.17 -7.27 39.82
N THR A 983 50.63 -7.80 40.92
CA THR A 983 50.97 -7.40 42.29
C THR A 983 51.51 -8.58 43.07
N PHE A 984 52.66 -8.39 43.72
CA PHE A 984 53.16 -9.28 44.75
C PHE A 984 52.62 -8.76 46.09
N VAL A 985 51.77 -9.57 46.74
CA VAL A 985 50.94 -9.14 47.87
C VAL A 985 51.69 -9.36 49.19
N GLU A 986 52.10 -10.61 49.44
CA GLU A 986 52.90 -11.02 50.59
C GLU A 986 53.85 -12.17 50.23
N LEU A 987 54.94 -12.26 50.98
CA LEU A 987 55.78 -13.46 51.10
C LEU A 987 55.63 -13.98 52.54
N LYS A 988 55.52 -15.28 52.73
CA LYS A 988 55.17 -15.87 54.02
C LYS A 988 56.01 -17.10 54.34
N CYS A 989 56.72 -17.05 55.47
CA CYS A 989 57.32 -18.24 56.08
C CYS A 989 56.21 -19.24 56.45
N VAL A 990 56.25 -20.43 55.89
CA VAL A 990 55.36 -21.55 56.26
C VAL A 990 56.06 -22.39 57.33
N GLU A 991 57.31 -22.79 57.07
CA GLU A 991 58.16 -23.56 57.99
C GLU A 991 59.65 -23.25 57.71
N GLU A 992 60.34 -22.58 58.63
CA GLU A 992 61.81 -22.65 58.79
C GLU A 992 62.20 -24.06 59.27
N LYS A 993 63.36 -24.55 58.81
CA LYS A 993 63.79 -25.95 58.98
C LYS A 993 65.17 -26.10 59.62
N ASP A 994 65.83 -24.98 59.88
CA ASP A 994 67.24 -24.90 60.24
C ASP A 994 67.44 -24.95 61.75
N ILE A 995 68.41 -24.17 62.26
CA ILE A 995 68.80 -24.15 63.68
C ILE A 995 68.40 -22.80 64.32
N GLY A 996 67.53 -22.04 63.63
CA GLY A 996 67.19 -20.66 63.93
C GLY A 996 65.93 -20.48 64.81
N PRO A 997 65.50 -19.22 64.97
CA PRO A 997 64.18 -18.84 65.48
C PRO A 997 63.31 -18.12 64.43
N THR A 998 63.85 -17.97 63.22
CA THR A 998 63.42 -17.20 62.04
C THR A 998 64.14 -17.80 60.82
N ALA A 999 63.52 -17.68 59.64
CA ALA A 999 64.20 -17.81 58.36
C ALA A 999 64.52 -16.41 57.82
N GLU A 1000 65.73 -16.25 57.29
CA GLU A 1000 66.38 -15.02 56.84
C GLU A 1000 66.26 -14.87 55.30
N TYR A 1001 65.03 -14.79 54.77
CA TYR A 1001 64.79 -14.79 53.32
C TYR A 1001 65.31 -13.54 52.58
N TYR A 1002 65.76 -13.74 51.33
CA TYR A 1002 65.98 -12.68 50.34
C TYR A 1002 65.42 -13.09 48.95
N TRP A 1003 65.11 -12.12 48.06
CA TRP A 1003 64.36 -12.42 46.83
C TRP A 1003 64.52 -11.40 45.70
N THR A 1004 64.18 -11.83 44.49
CA THR A 1004 63.97 -10.94 43.33
C THR A 1004 62.62 -11.19 42.69
N MET A 1005 61.87 -10.12 42.39
CA MET A 1005 60.55 -10.19 41.75
C MET A 1005 60.49 -9.23 40.56
N GLU A 1006 60.39 -9.79 39.35
CA GLU A 1006 60.49 -9.06 38.08
C GLU A 1006 59.29 -9.34 37.17
N VAL A 1007 58.75 -8.30 36.53
CA VAL A 1007 57.68 -8.40 35.53
C VAL A 1007 58.07 -7.61 34.29
N ASN A 1008 57.99 -8.23 33.11
CA ASN A 1008 58.34 -7.62 31.81
C ASN A 1008 59.74 -6.95 31.74
N GLY A 1009 60.74 -7.47 32.47
CA GLY A 1009 62.07 -6.84 32.56
C GLY A 1009 62.17 -5.66 33.53
N VAL A 1010 61.16 -5.47 34.39
CA VAL A 1010 61.10 -4.43 35.41
C VAL A 1010 61.11 -5.09 36.79
N MET A 1011 62.11 -4.74 37.61
CA MET A 1011 62.16 -5.10 39.02
C MET A 1011 60.98 -4.43 39.76
N VAL A 1012 60.07 -5.25 40.28
CA VAL A 1012 58.87 -4.80 41.01
C VAL A 1012 59.15 -4.71 42.50
N ASP A 1013 59.88 -5.68 43.03
CA ASP A 1013 60.42 -5.71 44.38
C ASP A 1013 61.71 -6.54 44.41
N ASN A 1014 62.57 -6.29 45.40
CA ASN A 1014 63.76 -7.09 45.67
C ASN A 1014 64.28 -6.86 47.08
N GLN A 1015 64.92 -7.90 47.59
CA GLN A 1015 65.72 -7.90 48.79
C GLN A 1015 67.01 -8.66 48.41
N PHE A 1016 68.13 -7.95 48.32
CA PHE A 1016 69.09 -8.19 47.22
C PHE A 1016 70.18 -9.24 47.46
N ASP A 1017 70.61 -9.45 48.71
CA ASP A 1017 71.75 -10.31 49.04
C ASP A 1017 71.77 -10.74 50.53
N GLU A 1018 72.64 -11.71 50.82
CA GLU A 1018 73.09 -12.25 52.11
C GLU A 1018 73.22 -11.22 53.26
N ASN A 1019 73.49 -9.93 52.97
CA ASN A 1019 73.73 -8.90 53.98
C ASN A 1019 72.46 -8.10 54.36
N ASN A 1020 71.31 -8.38 53.73
CA ASN A 1020 70.07 -7.61 53.90
C ASN A 1020 68.82 -8.49 53.78
N THR A 1021 68.72 -9.52 54.63
CA THR A 1021 67.64 -10.51 54.67
C THR A 1021 66.36 -10.02 55.38
N CYS A 1022 65.30 -10.84 55.41
CA CYS A 1022 64.02 -10.54 56.03
C CYS A 1022 63.59 -11.64 57.02
N ASP A 1023 63.93 -11.47 58.30
CA ASP A 1023 63.70 -12.44 59.38
C ASP A 1023 62.19 -12.72 59.59
N LEU A 1024 61.72 -13.90 59.19
CA LEU A 1024 60.32 -14.35 59.32
C LEU A 1024 60.20 -15.62 60.16
N LYS A 1025 59.20 -15.67 61.04
CA LYS A 1025 58.89 -16.84 61.90
C LYS A 1025 57.83 -17.73 61.25
N ASN A 1026 57.79 -19.01 61.60
CA ASN A 1026 56.82 -19.96 61.05
C ASN A 1026 55.37 -19.43 61.17
N GLY A 1027 54.73 -19.22 60.02
CA GLY A 1027 53.39 -18.64 59.89
C GLY A 1027 53.32 -17.10 59.73
N GLN A 1028 54.45 -16.38 59.79
CA GLN A 1028 54.54 -14.92 59.65
C GLN A 1028 54.64 -14.50 58.18
N SER A 1029 53.82 -13.51 57.79
CA SER A 1029 53.91 -12.85 56.48
C SER A 1029 54.72 -11.55 56.54
N TYR A 1030 55.50 -11.29 55.49
CA TYR A 1030 55.96 -9.97 55.09
C TYR A 1030 55.02 -9.39 54.01
N THR A 1031 54.47 -8.19 54.24
CA THR A 1031 53.60 -7.52 53.27
C THR A 1031 54.43 -6.76 52.24
N ILE A 1032 54.38 -7.20 50.98
CA ILE A 1032 55.10 -6.60 49.85
C ILE A 1032 54.25 -5.49 49.23
N ASN A 1033 53.03 -5.82 48.78
CA ASN A 1033 52.09 -4.94 48.08
C ASN A 1033 52.75 -4.01 47.04
N LYS A 1034 53.59 -4.60 46.17
CA LYS A 1034 54.22 -3.91 45.03
C LYS A 1034 53.61 -4.38 43.72
N SER A 1035 53.42 -3.45 42.79
CA SER A 1035 52.72 -3.73 41.53
C SER A 1035 53.49 -3.24 40.31
N PHE A 1036 53.55 -4.09 39.29
CA PHE A 1036 53.80 -3.70 37.90
C PHE A 1036 52.49 -3.29 37.23
N THR A 1037 52.52 -2.24 36.41
CA THR A 1037 51.37 -1.77 35.61
C THR A 1037 51.77 -1.44 34.18
N GLU A 1038 51.09 -2.01 33.19
CA GLU A 1038 51.25 -1.66 31.76
C GLU A 1038 49.86 -1.49 31.13
N SER A 1039 49.65 -0.36 30.43
CA SER A 1039 48.37 -0.02 29.78
C SER A 1039 48.47 -0.21 28.26
N PHE A 1040 47.44 -0.82 27.66
CA PHE A 1040 47.44 -1.25 26.26
C PHE A 1040 46.23 -0.73 25.49
N SER A 1041 46.48 0.16 24.53
CA SER A 1041 45.52 0.48 23.44
C SER A 1041 45.52 -0.58 22.34
N PHE A 1042 46.66 -1.28 22.15
CA PHE A 1042 46.84 -2.33 21.14
C PHE A 1042 47.88 -3.36 21.58
N PHE A 1043 47.90 -4.48 20.86
CA PHE A 1043 48.80 -5.61 21.10
C PHE A 1043 49.49 -6.03 19.80
N PRO A 1044 50.79 -6.39 19.83
CA PRO A 1044 51.34 -7.23 18.77
C PRO A 1044 50.72 -8.62 18.84
N GLU A 1045 50.73 -9.34 17.72
CA GLU A 1045 50.39 -10.77 17.70
C GLU A 1045 51.22 -11.51 18.76
N ASP A 1046 50.56 -12.38 19.52
CA ASP A 1046 51.22 -13.25 20.49
C ASP A 1046 52.00 -12.53 21.64
N LYS A 1047 51.61 -11.29 22.03
CA LYS A 1047 52.17 -10.55 23.19
C LYS A 1047 52.25 -11.44 24.43
N LYS A 1048 53.47 -11.58 24.96
CA LYS A 1048 53.78 -12.20 26.24
C LYS A 1048 54.46 -11.19 27.17
N ILE A 1049 54.24 -11.36 28.46
CA ILE A 1049 54.89 -10.64 29.55
C ILE A 1049 55.51 -11.70 30.47
N PRO A 1050 56.84 -11.79 30.58
CA PRO A 1050 57.48 -12.69 31.54
C PRO A 1050 57.22 -12.20 32.98
N VAL A 1051 57.15 -13.15 33.91
CA VAL A 1051 57.12 -12.91 35.35
C VAL A 1051 58.12 -13.86 35.99
N ASN A 1052 59.14 -13.31 36.63
CA ASN A 1052 60.22 -14.06 37.26
C ASN A 1052 60.22 -13.80 38.78
N ILE A 1053 60.40 -14.86 39.55
CA ILE A 1053 60.54 -14.86 41.01
C ILE A 1053 61.71 -15.79 41.33
N GLU A 1054 62.67 -15.31 42.10
CA GLU A 1054 63.70 -16.13 42.76
C GLU A 1054 63.64 -15.85 44.26
N ILE A 1055 63.70 -16.89 45.08
CA ILE A 1055 63.71 -16.80 46.55
C ILE A 1055 64.89 -17.61 47.09
N TYR A 1056 65.52 -17.05 48.11
CA TYR A 1056 66.70 -17.58 48.79
C TYR A 1056 66.54 -17.44 50.32
N GLU A 1057 67.33 -18.19 51.07
CA GLU A 1057 67.45 -18.24 52.54
C GLU A 1057 68.96 -18.24 52.87
N GLU A 1058 69.41 -17.65 53.98
CA GLU A 1058 70.82 -17.39 54.26
C GLU A 1058 71.29 -18.10 55.55
N ASP A 1059 71.63 -19.40 55.46
CA ASP A 1059 72.11 -20.21 56.59
C ASP A 1059 73.65 -20.16 56.78
N ASN A 1060 74.38 -19.46 55.90
CA ASN A 1060 75.84 -19.51 55.71
C ASN A 1060 76.37 -20.87 55.16
N GLY A 1061 75.51 -21.63 54.48
CA GLY A 1061 75.78 -22.92 53.87
C GLY A 1061 76.29 -22.83 52.43
N PRO A 1062 75.93 -23.82 51.59
CA PRO A 1062 76.37 -23.88 50.18
C PRO A 1062 75.22 -23.95 49.15
N ASP A 1063 73.95 -23.85 49.55
CA ASP A 1063 72.79 -24.19 48.71
C ASP A 1063 71.55 -23.30 48.99
N ASP A 1064 71.79 -22.01 49.12
CA ASP A 1064 70.89 -20.94 49.62
C ASP A 1064 69.57 -20.74 48.81
N HIS A 1065 69.25 -21.59 47.83
CA HIS A 1065 68.20 -21.36 46.80
C HIS A 1065 66.89 -22.11 47.05
N ILE A 1066 66.00 -21.48 47.82
CA ILE A 1066 64.63 -21.96 48.08
C ILE A 1066 63.79 -22.16 46.80
N GLY A 1067 64.02 -21.37 45.73
CA GLY A 1067 63.59 -21.76 44.38
C GLY A 1067 63.21 -20.66 43.39
N THR A 1068 62.78 -21.11 42.21
CA THR A 1068 62.43 -20.33 41.01
C THR A 1068 60.96 -20.47 40.64
N THR A 1069 60.31 -19.35 40.26
CA THR A 1069 59.18 -19.34 39.31
C THR A 1069 59.49 -18.44 38.11
N LYS A 1070 59.55 -19.01 36.91
CA LYS A 1070 59.68 -18.33 35.61
C LYS A 1070 58.42 -18.61 34.78
N ALA A 1071 57.50 -17.66 34.81
CA ALA A 1071 56.18 -17.73 34.19
C ALA A 1071 55.98 -16.64 33.13
N LYS A 1072 54.82 -16.66 32.48
CA LYS A 1072 54.41 -15.62 31.52
C LYS A 1072 52.90 -15.40 31.57
N LEU A 1073 52.50 -14.15 31.38
CA LEU A 1073 51.16 -13.78 30.95
C LEU A 1073 51.13 -13.70 29.42
N SER A 1074 50.20 -14.39 28.78
CA SER A 1074 50.01 -14.34 27.30
C SER A 1074 48.61 -13.82 26.98
N TYR A 1075 48.50 -12.88 26.04
CA TYR A 1075 47.24 -12.22 25.73
C TYR A 1075 46.47 -12.90 24.60
N GLN A 1076 45.16 -13.10 24.78
CA GLN A 1076 44.24 -13.70 23.81
C GLN A 1076 43.28 -12.64 23.26
N TYR A 1077 43.68 -11.96 22.18
CA TYR A 1077 42.95 -10.80 21.62
C TYR A 1077 41.45 -11.03 21.36
N ASN A 1078 41.07 -12.19 20.79
CA ASN A 1078 39.66 -12.50 20.52
C ASN A 1078 38.82 -12.71 21.80
N ASN A 1079 39.47 -13.04 22.92
CA ASN A 1079 38.83 -13.29 24.22
C ASN A 1079 38.91 -12.07 25.16
N ASP A 1080 39.70 -11.03 24.82
CA ASP A 1080 40.01 -9.88 25.69
C ASP A 1080 40.48 -10.30 27.10
N ALA A 1081 41.40 -11.27 27.12
CA ALA A 1081 41.83 -11.94 28.33
C ALA A 1081 43.32 -12.26 28.29
N TRP A 1082 43.95 -12.20 29.45
CA TRP A 1082 45.29 -12.74 29.69
C TRP A 1082 45.18 -14.16 30.26
N HIS A 1083 46.21 -14.98 30.04
CA HIS A 1083 46.39 -16.18 30.84
C HIS A 1083 47.82 -16.33 31.36
N TRP A 1084 47.93 -16.74 32.62
CA TRP A 1084 49.17 -17.19 33.25
C TRP A 1084 49.53 -18.60 32.77
N GLY A 1085 50.83 -18.89 32.72
CA GLY A 1085 51.36 -20.24 32.61
C GLY A 1085 52.89 -20.24 32.69
N TYR A 1086 53.48 -21.36 33.11
CA TYR A 1086 54.93 -21.47 33.27
C TYR A 1086 55.68 -21.46 31.92
N VAL A 1087 56.96 -21.09 31.98
CA VAL A 1087 57.94 -21.42 30.93
C VAL A 1087 58.34 -22.90 31.07
N ALA A 1088 58.73 -23.56 29.98
CA ALA A 1088 59.20 -24.94 30.04
C ALA A 1088 60.47 -25.03 30.90
N ASN A 1089 60.49 -25.95 31.87
CA ASN A 1089 61.50 -26.05 32.92
C ASN A 1089 61.70 -24.75 33.74
N GLY A 1090 60.70 -23.87 33.77
CA GLY A 1090 60.71 -22.59 34.48
C GLY A 1090 60.16 -22.67 35.91
N HIS A 1091 60.36 -23.79 36.61
CA HIS A 1091 60.00 -23.94 38.02
C HIS A 1091 60.98 -24.88 38.70
N GLU A 1092 61.54 -24.44 39.82
CA GLU A 1092 62.53 -25.16 40.62
C GLU A 1092 62.11 -24.95 42.08
N ASN A 1093 61.79 -26.04 42.77
CA ASN A 1093 61.20 -26.09 44.13
C ASN A 1093 59.86 -25.35 44.33
N GLY A 1094 59.48 -24.43 43.44
CA GLY A 1094 58.21 -23.72 43.38
C GLY A 1094 57.08 -24.51 42.70
N ASN A 1095 56.07 -24.89 43.49
CA ASN A 1095 54.70 -25.26 43.14
C ASN A 1095 54.47 -26.40 42.12
N GLN A 1096 55.53 -27.01 41.57
CA GLN A 1096 55.54 -28.13 40.61
C GLN A 1096 54.47 -28.06 39.49
N GLY A 1097 54.19 -26.85 39.00
CA GLY A 1097 53.22 -26.62 37.93
C GLY A 1097 51.74 -26.53 38.35
N LEU A 1098 51.39 -26.57 39.64
CA LEU A 1098 49.99 -26.60 40.13
C LEU A 1098 49.15 -25.39 39.70
N ASN A 1099 49.74 -24.20 39.56
CA ASN A 1099 49.08 -23.01 39.02
C ASN A 1099 49.19 -22.88 37.49
N GLY A 1100 49.43 -23.98 36.76
CA GLY A 1100 49.88 -23.99 35.36
C GLY A 1100 48.98 -23.31 34.31
N TYR A 1101 47.73 -23.02 34.62
CA TYR A 1101 46.88 -22.13 33.83
C TYR A 1101 45.93 -21.33 34.75
N LYS A 1102 45.95 -20.00 34.63
CA LYS A 1102 44.93 -19.09 35.20
C LYS A 1102 44.46 -18.17 34.07
N LEU A 1103 43.15 -18.03 33.87
CA LEU A 1103 42.58 -17.04 32.95
C LEU A 1103 42.21 -15.77 33.74
N ILE A 1104 42.50 -14.60 33.18
CA ILE A 1104 42.15 -13.28 33.72
C ILE A 1104 41.43 -12.54 32.58
N THR A 1105 40.10 -12.44 32.65
CA THR A 1105 39.26 -11.76 31.65
C THR A 1105 39.04 -10.30 32.01
N GLU A 1106 38.47 -9.51 31.08
CA GLU A 1106 38.21 -8.09 31.31
C GLU A 1106 37.29 -7.84 32.51
N GLY A 1107 37.79 -7.09 33.49
CA GLY A 1107 37.16 -6.79 34.77
C GLY A 1107 37.71 -7.63 35.93
N ASP A 1108 38.39 -8.75 35.67
CA ASP A 1108 38.79 -9.70 36.71
C ASP A 1108 39.93 -9.21 37.61
N GLU A 1109 40.00 -9.81 38.79
CA GLU A 1109 41.11 -9.76 39.74
C GLU A 1109 41.33 -11.17 40.29
N VAL A 1110 42.41 -11.82 39.87
CA VAL A 1110 42.73 -13.22 40.15
C VAL A 1110 43.93 -13.29 41.08
N GLU A 1111 43.71 -13.82 42.29
CA GLU A 1111 44.73 -14.03 43.30
C GLU A 1111 45.05 -15.53 43.45
N PHE A 1112 46.33 -15.87 43.58
CA PHE A 1112 46.83 -17.23 43.81
C PHE A 1112 48.18 -17.20 44.51
N THR A 1113 48.60 -18.32 45.09
CA THR A 1113 49.86 -18.43 45.82
C THR A 1113 50.80 -19.41 45.13
N GLU A 1114 52.05 -19.00 44.92
CA GLU A 1114 53.17 -19.88 44.55
C GLU A 1114 53.79 -20.42 45.83
N GLN A 1115 53.93 -21.74 45.92
CA GLN A 1115 54.38 -22.45 47.12
C GLN A 1115 55.75 -23.08 46.89
N TYR A 1116 56.78 -22.64 47.60
CA TYR A 1116 58.16 -23.11 47.47
C TYR A 1116 58.48 -24.05 48.62
N ARG A 1117 59.02 -25.23 48.31
CA ARG A 1117 59.21 -26.34 49.25
C ARG A 1117 60.61 -26.92 49.06
N HIS A 1118 61.55 -26.49 49.91
CA HIS A 1118 62.94 -26.93 49.90
C HIS A 1118 63.36 -27.51 51.26
N ASP A 1119 64.54 -28.11 51.36
CA ASP A 1119 65.00 -28.73 52.61
C ASP A 1119 65.36 -27.69 53.69
N ASP A 1120 65.79 -26.48 53.29
CA ASP A 1120 66.09 -25.31 54.14
C ASP A 1120 64.88 -24.36 54.30
N GLY A 1121 63.71 -24.71 53.74
CA GLY A 1121 62.48 -23.98 54.09
C GLY A 1121 61.25 -24.20 53.21
N ASP A 1122 60.08 -23.97 53.81
CA ASP A 1122 58.81 -23.78 53.11
C ASP A 1122 58.38 -22.30 53.16
N THR A 1123 58.17 -21.68 51.99
CA THR A 1123 57.69 -20.30 51.88
C THR A 1123 56.62 -20.15 50.79
N ASP A 1124 55.70 -19.21 50.96
CA ASP A 1124 54.55 -18.97 50.08
C ASP A 1124 54.55 -17.50 49.60
N VAL A 1125 54.42 -17.27 48.29
CA VAL A 1125 54.27 -15.91 47.71
C VAL A 1125 52.90 -15.76 47.06
N THR A 1126 52.11 -14.80 47.56
CA THR A 1126 50.79 -14.50 47.00
C THR A 1126 50.87 -13.45 45.89
N ILE A 1127 50.40 -13.82 44.71
CA ILE A 1127 50.38 -13.04 43.48
C ILE A 1127 48.94 -12.70 43.12
N ARG A 1128 48.69 -11.44 42.77
CA ARG A 1128 47.39 -10.94 42.32
C ARG A 1128 47.51 -10.26 40.96
N ILE A 1129 46.66 -10.65 40.02
CA ILE A 1129 46.69 -10.19 38.62
C ILE A 1129 45.31 -9.65 38.25
N SER A 1130 45.23 -8.41 37.77
CA SER A 1130 43.96 -7.81 37.32
C SER A 1130 44.06 -7.20 35.93
N TRP A 1131 42.99 -7.34 35.15
CA TRP A 1131 42.87 -6.82 33.78
C TRP A 1131 41.60 -5.97 33.67
N LYS A 1132 41.74 -4.64 33.53
CA LYS A 1132 40.62 -3.68 33.66
C LYS A 1132 40.81 -2.46 32.74
N GLU A 1133 39.73 -2.01 32.08
CA GLU A 1133 39.65 -0.79 31.24
C GLU A 1133 40.05 0.50 31.97
#